data_AF-A0AAD0DTN5-F1
#
_entry.id   AF-A0AAD0DTN5-F1
#
_cell.length_a   1.000
_cell.length_b   1.000
_cell.length_c   1.000
_cell.angle_alpha   90.00
_cell.angle_beta   90.00
_cell.angle_gamma   90.00
#
_symmetry.space_group_name_H-M   'P 1'
#
loop_
_entity.id
_entity.type
_entity.pdbx_description
1 polymer ?
#
loop_
_entity_poly.entity_id
_entity_poly.type
_entity_poly.pdbx_seq_one_letter_code
_entity_poly.pdbx_strand_id
1 'polypeptide(L)'
;MLKEAHELQRMVDSALAHLKAAPTSLWERPAPSTVRRITTKVFPWLKPAPLREVASNGSNAKTKADNSQQSPETIAAAVNELSTRLDHQSKVLATATHALVAAREHLESLEQATPPTSTERLDHARARVQQADSTTRLASQQLRELIQGTEVLQLGALSEGQDQVEQKAEFSQQWLGELRTRMQAVDVRFADRHAAIEIELQLKVAETRELISLDHDMTAAEHTAAHADAQLSALRAQRQETPEGSDEADRLDTAIGQTLATRSQAMQTHQQLAKRLVRVDADVARLNDELGEIHQRIAIVNDERFALKTLDQKLPASEQATAPAEGQAQERIDKTALKNVREQYLASQIGEAHAFAATGADEIQAALQRIGDRLQGTPPPTPLPAFAVIEVVTSALADVTGNDATRANRVLDMLNQHPLEHWPRVAEEMSKSVRTRSATNNSIQQDTLDLCRKLANVPRGMEMLQVLSSGGTVPIVAERAKPLRVFWNADEAQQKEPDGKVKAWLQTAKQVARSKLDGDEKSFDDVDHAAFNAVRNGYFSNAPGTPYAQHDQRLKKATMEWVMRAVAANTPEQATATAPTKSSLPRRLVPTLNKTPFAKSTLDRAYSVGESMGLQSPRKQVDQVISARISMLEETLKNAKGAPGLQLEISAAHAMLDHLKSLEKKGTHLSQVTLKKRDGKSMQSLLKARVQQQRLSQIWDKPDANGKRAVNVLHKAQHIELPPLYSELANSKLSVYEAINRVDEHLREILPPALQPAQSAEEVLDQDLNAAIKLLKTRHLSEKSDIVTFFKPFILESRLRDRLRLGGGGTLGVGLPSLPYSLISPIVSPIFSAEKSRSDEAFAQLFMPILGMEMSFGKARTEAAEATIGVAAGSAVADGVGIQAALTGRFTAQETQTSSTLMRFFRTRHKDDEMRGNMLTALDSMVRWDIIDPQKGQRYAGPLEAILARNPEVSVSQIDATSSTRNVAARVALRVPAVRFKDGASHASQTLTPEPSVYVEADRIKERRTETGGFISVVGAKGDTAQQRAGVTANLNFAPIASSATPAEKGANHGVQGQGLGLQLGMSRDLAWALEKNEISPFLIGDKQDADLDRHYSTPRDMQAEITANRDLWLMRCIETLEPDETGNKNTPDNRLRAAMHLDAFEATIKRLGKDSKYCQYNVNYSMKGRAGAEIDGYRGIQALALQRGDVQAAEKAQQAIDDILLTKETWRPLVLIVRERARDSTVVGWRNLLRWQKLSNVDGQRTAAQFPPP
;
A
#
# COMPACT_ATOMS: atom_id res chain seq x y z
N MET A 1 -0.71 21.76 30.54
CA MET A 1 0.34 22.79 30.70
C MET A 1 1.67 22.32 30.16
N LEU A 2 2.58 21.64 30.89
CA LEU A 2 3.91 21.27 30.35
C LEU A 2 3.85 20.43 29.05
N LYS A 3 3.03 19.39 29.00
CA LYS A 3 2.87 18.58 27.77
C LYS A 3 2.32 19.39 26.59
N GLU A 4 1.33 20.23 26.87
CA GLU A 4 0.67 21.12 25.91
C GLU A 4 1.63 22.20 25.38
N ALA A 5 2.49 22.76 26.25
CA ALA A 5 3.53 23.72 25.88
C ALA A 5 4.55 23.07 24.94
N HIS A 6 5.09 21.90 25.30
CA HIS A 6 6.02 21.16 24.45
C HIS A 6 5.41 20.77 23.09
N GLU A 7 4.11 20.45 23.04
CA GLU A 7 3.39 20.19 21.79
C GLU A 7 3.30 21.45 20.93
N LEU A 8 2.90 22.58 21.51
CA LEU A 8 2.86 23.87 20.81
C LEU A 8 4.23 24.31 20.31
N GLN A 9 5.27 24.19 21.14
CA GLN A 9 6.66 24.51 20.78
C GLN A 9 7.08 23.73 19.53
N ARG A 10 6.82 22.41 19.51
CA ARG A 10 7.14 21.53 18.39
C ARG A 10 6.39 21.91 17.11
N MET A 11 5.09 22.22 17.21
CA MET A 11 4.28 22.62 16.06
C MET A 11 4.75 23.95 15.47
N VAL A 12 5.14 24.91 16.31
CA VAL A 12 5.68 26.21 15.90
C VAL A 12 7.04 26.06 15.23
N ASP A 13 7.95 25.29 15.82
CA ASP A 13 9.24 24.98 15.20
C ASP A 13 9.07 24.32 13.82
N SER A 14 8.11 23.40 13.70
CA SER A 14 7.78 22.77 12.43
C SER A 14 7.20 23.77 11.40
N ALA A 15 6.35 24.70 11.83
CA ALA A 15 5.80 25.74 10.96
C ALA A 15 6.90 26.72 10.50
N LEU A 16 7.79 27.13 11.40
CA LEU A 16 8.94 27.97 11.07
C LEU A 16 9.92 27.30 10.10
N ALA A 17 10.13 25.99 10.25
CA ALA A 17 10.94 25.21 9.31
C ALA A 17 10.29 25.17 7.92
N HIS A 18 8.96 25.03 7.85
CA HIS A 18 8.22 25.09 6.59
C HIS A 18 8.39 26.44 5.87
N LEU A 19 8.21 27.55 6.59
CA LEU A 19 8.31 28.91 6.02
C LEU A 19 9.69 29.22 5.42
N LYS A 20 10.76 28.58 5.91
CA LYS A 20 12.12 28.73 5.40
C LYS A 20 12.44 27.80 4.23
N ALA A 21 11.62 26.76 4.00
CA ALA A 21 11.88 25.76 2.98
C ALA A 21 11.42 26.25 1.60
N ALA A 22 12.27 26.07 0.58
CA ALA A 22 11.86 26.30 -0.79
C ALA A 22 10.78 25.28 -1.19
N PRO A 23 9.67 25.70 -1.82
CA PRO A 23 8.63 24.78 -2.27
C PRO A 23 9.22 23.81 -3.30
N THR A 24 8.94 22.53 -3.13
CA THR A 24 9.38 21.50 -4.08
C THR A 24 8.25 21.22 -5.07
N SER A 25 8.55 21.36 -6.37
CA SER A 25 7.60 21.08 -7.45
C SER A 25 7.18 19.60 -7.50
N LEU A 26 5.98 19.31 -8.02
CA LEU A 26 5.49 17.95 -8.30
C LEU A 26 6.40 17.16 -9.24
N TRP A 27 7.17 17.83 -10.10
CA TRP A 27 8.06 17.18 -11.07
C TRP A 27 9.48 17.02 -10.55
N GLU A 28 9.85 17.77 -9.51
CA GLU A 28 11.19 17.79 -8.94
C GLU A 28 11.23 17.02 -7.62
N ARG A 29 12.33 16.31 -7.36
CA ARG A 29 12.54 15.66 -6.07
C ARG A 29 13.36 16.57 -5.15
N PRO A 30 13.22 16.43 -3.82
CA PRO A 30 14.16 17.03 -2.88
C PRO A 30 15.61 16.57 -3.16
N ALA A 31 16.57 17.48 -2.91
CA ALA A 31 17.97 17.23 -3.18
C ALA A 31 18.50 16.01 -2.38
N PRO A 32 19.08 14.98 -3.03
CA PRO A 32 19.64 13.82 -2.34
C PRO A 32 20.90 14.20 -1.55
N SER A 33 21.38 13.27 -0.71
CA SER A 33 22.66 13.41 -0.01
C SER A 33 23.81 13.77 -0.96
N THR A 34 24.80 14.52 -0.48
CA THR A 34 25.94 14.99 -1.28
C THR A 34 26.66 13.85 -2.00
N VAL A 35 26.86 12.72 -1.31
CA VAL A 35 27.48 11.51 -1.89
C VAL A 35 26.65 10.96 -3.04
N ARG A 36 25.33 10.81 -2.86
CA ARG A 36 24.43 10.34 -3.92
C ARG A 36 24.36 11.33 -5.08
N ARG A 37 24.38 12.64 -4.81
CA ARG A 37 24.40 13.68 -5.83
C ARG A 37 25.66 13.60 -6.70
N ILE A 38 26.84 13.42 -6.09
CA ILE A 38 28.10 13.24 -6.81
C ILE A 38 28.07 11.93 -7.62
N THR A 39 27.70 10.82 -6.97
CA THR A 39 27.69 9.48 -7.60
C THR A 39 26.75 9.43 -8.81
N THR A 40 25.55 10.00 -8.69
CA THR A 40 24.57 10.05 -9.79
C THR A 40 24.88 11.11 -10.84
N LYS A 41 25.74 12.08 -10.54
CA LYS A 41 26.28 13.02 -11.55
C LYS A 41 27.34 12.34 -12.41
N VAL A 42 28.20 11.52 -11.79
CA VAL A 42 29.23 10.73 -12.50
C VAL A 42 28.61 9.56 -13.25
N PHE A 43 27.59 8.91 -12.67
CA PHE A 43 26.88 7.79 -13.27
C PHE A 43 25.37 8.10 -13.39
N PRO A 44 24.94 8.82 -14.44
CA PRO A 44 23.54 9.28 -14.60
C PRO A 44 22.51 8.14 -14.62
N TRP A 45 22.92 6.96 -15.08
CA TRP A 45 22.04 5.78 -15.15
C TRP A 45 21.63 5.22 -13.78
N LEU A 46 22.28 5.66 -12.70
CA LEU A 46 21.93 5.35 -11.30
C LEU A 46 20.75 6.17 -10.75
N LYS A 47 20.18 7.08 -11.58
CA LYS A 47 18.91 7.75 -11.30
C LYS A 47 17.80 7.11 -12.14
N PRO A 48 16.57 7.01 -11.61
CA PRO A 48 15.42 6.68 -12.44
C PRO A 48 15.17 7.81 -13.43
N ALA A 49 14.38 7.55 -14.48
CA ALA A 49 13.89 8.61 -15.34
C ALA A 49 13.15 9.68 -14.52
N PRO A 50 13.30 10.98 -14.84
CA PRO A 50 12.47 12.04 -14.29
C PRO A 50 10.99 11.66 -14.37
N LEU A 51 10.23 12.00 -13.33
CA LEU A 51 8.82 11.64 -13.23
C LEU A 51 8.01 12.10 -14.45
N ARG A 52 8.34 13.26 -15.02
CA ARG A 52 7.74 13.79 -16.25
C ARG A 52 7.97 12.89 -17.48
N GLU A 53 9.16 12.30 -17.61
CA GLU A 53 9.45 11.34 -18.68
C GLU A 53 8.73 10.00 -18.47
N VAL A 54 8.48 9.62 -17.21
CA VAL A 54 7.67 8.42 -16.90
C VAL A 54 6.19 8.68 -17.23
N ALA A 55 5.70 9.89 -16.97
CA ALA A 55 4.35 10.32 -17.32
C ALA A 55 4.10 10.39 -18.83
N SER A 56 5.08 10.84 -19.63
CA SER A 56 4.91 10.97 -21.09
C SER A 56 5.07 9.65 -21.86
N ASN A 57 4.48 9.54 -23.05
CA ASN A 57 4.73 8.44 -23.99
C ASN A 57 5.96 8.66 -24.88
N GLY A 58 6.91 9.52 -24.47
CA GLY A 58 8.08 9.86 -25.29
C GLY A 58 7.84 11.00 -26.28
N SER A 59 6.73 11.73 -26.16
CA SER A 59 6.58 13.02 -26.83
C SER A 59 7.63 13.99 -26.27
N ASN A 60 8.41 14.59 -27.18
CA ASN A 60 9.27 15.74 -26.89
C ASN A 60 8.42 17.00 -26.64
N ALA A 61 7.32 16.88 -25.88
CA ALA A 61 6.52 18.01 -25.46
C ALA A 61 7.33 18.81 -24.44
N LYS A 62 8.18 19.70 -24.95
CA LYS A 62 8.67 20.87 -24.22
C LYS A 62 7.44 21.73 -23.94
N THR A 63 6.60 21.36 -22.97
CA THR A 63 5.58 22.27 -22.49
C THR A 63 6.31 23.42 -21.82
N LYS A 64 6.20 24.61 -22.43
CA LYS A 64 6.73 25.92 -22.01
C LYS A 64 6.21 26.40 -20.63
N ALA A 65 5.40 25.59 -19.95
CA ALA A 65 4.71 25.94 -18.71
C ALA A 65 5.57 25.85 -17.45
N ASP A 66 6.85 25.46 -17.55
CA ASP A 66 7.73 25.46 -16.39
C ASP A 66 8.29 26.86 -16.11
N ASN A 67 7.91 27.38 -14.93
CA ASN A 67 8.67 28.28 -14.07
C ASN A 67 8.32 29.77 -13.97
N SER A 68 7.13 30.22 -14.36
CA SER A 68 6.65 31.53 -13.90
C SER A 68 5.25 31.43 -13.31
N GLN A 69 5.09 31.80 -12.05
CA GLN A 69 3.79 32.19 -11.51
C GLN A 69 3.23 33.29 -12.41
N GLN A 70 2.29 32.94 -13.29
CA GLN A 70 1.63 33.92 -14.15
C GLN A 70 0.54 34.61 -13.36
N SER A 71 0.49 35.93 -13.41
CA SER A 71 -0.56 36.69 -12.73
C SER A 71 -1.94 36.43 -13.36
N PRO A 72 -3.05 36.61 -12.61
CA PRO A 72 -4.40 36.49 -13.16
C PRO A 72 -4.61 37.35 -14.43
N GLU A 73 -4.01 38.54 -14.50
CA GLU A 73 -4.09 39.41 -15.68
C GLU A 73 -3.39 38.82 -16.90
N THR A 74 -2.25 38.16 -16.69
CA THR A 74 -1.49 37.49 -17.76
C THR A 74 -2.29 36.31 -18.33
N ILE A 75 -2.95 35.55 -17.45
CA ILE A 75 -3.84 34.46 -17.84
C ILE A 75 -5.04 35.02 -18.62
N ALA A 76 -5.70 36.05 -18.11
CA ALA A 76 -6.82 36.69 -18.80
C ALA A 76 -6.45 37.24 -20.19
N ALA A 77 -5.26 37.84 -20.34
CA ALA A 77 -4.76 38.31 -21.63
C ALA A 77 -4.54 37.16 -22.64
N ALA A 78 -3.96 36.05 -22.20
CA ALA A 78 -3.78 34.86 -23.03
C ALA A 78 -5.13 34.21 -23.42
N VAL A 79 -6.11 34.24 -22.50
CA VAL A 79 -7.48 33.80 -22.77
C VAL A 79 -8.16 34.69 -23.82
N ASN A 80 -7.97 36.02 -23.74
CA ASN A 80 -8.50 36.95 -24.74
C ASN A 80 -7.85 36.73 -26.12
N GLU A 81 -6.54 36.47 -26.19
CA GLU A 81 -5.87 36.13 -27.46
C GLU A 81 -6.47 34.85 -28.07
N LEU A 82 -6.74 33.83 -27.25
CA LEU A 82 -7.44 32.61 -27.67
C LEU A 82 -8.85 32.86 -28.18
N SER A 83 -9.61 33.70 -27.48
CA SER A 83 -10.96 34.14 -27.89
C SER A 83 -10.91 34.78 -29.29
N THR A 84 -9.97 35.69 -29.53
CA THR A 84 -9.84 36.36 -30.84
C THR A 84 -9.43 35.41 -31.97
N ARG A 85 -8.54 34.44 -31.69
CA ARG A 85 -8.18 33.39 -32.65
C ARG A 85 -9.36 32.50 -33.00
N LEU A 86 -10.17 32.12 -32.00
CA LEU A 86 -11.37 31.32 -32.20
C LEU A 86 -12.41 32.07 -33.06
N ASP A 87 -12.69 33.34 -32.72
CA ASP A 87 -13.60 34.19 -33.51
C ASP A 87 -13.15 34.33 -34.96
N HIS A 88 -11.84 34.50 -35.16
CA HIS A 88 -11.29 34.59 -36.51
C HIS A 88 -11.53 33.29 -37.29
N GLN A 89 -11.21 32.13 -36.71
CA GLN A 89 -11.40 30.83 -37.38
C GLN A 89 -12.87 30.50 -37.62
N SER A 90 -13.78 30.84 -36.68
CA SER A 90 -15.23 30.69 -36.88
C SER A 90 -15.72 31.53 -38.04
N LYS A 91 -15.26 32.79 -38.18
CA LYS A 91 -15.61 33.64 -39.33
C LYS A 91 -15.07 33.09 -40.66
N VAL A 92 -13.86 32.51 -40.67
CA VAL A 92 -13.28 31.86 -41.86
C VAL A 92 -14.14 30.68 -42.29
N LEU A 93 -14.57 29.83 -41.34
CA LEU A 93 -15.44 28.69 -41.64
C LEU A 93 -16.80 29.15 -42.16
N ALA A 94 -17.48 30.08 -41.48
CA ALA A 94 -18.77 30.61 -41.93
C ALA A 94 -18.69 31.17 -43.37
N THR A 95 -17.61 31.89 -43.70
CA THR A 95 -17.36 32.42 -45.05
C THR A 95 -17.19 31.28 -46.08
N ALA A 96 -16.43 30.23 -45.74
CA ALA A 96 -16.24 29.07 -46.60
C ALA A 96 -17.54 28.28 -46.82
N THR A 97 -18.35 28.10 -45.76
CA THR A 97 -19.65 27.43 -45.82
C THR A 97 -20.63 28.20 -46.71
N HIS A 98 -20.71 29.53 -46.58
CA HIS A 98 -21.51 30.36 -47.49
C HIS A 98 -21.07 30.23 -48.95
N ALA A 99 -19.76 30.20 -49.22
CA ALA A 99 -19.23 30.01 -50.57
C ALA A 99 -19.58 28.63 -51.14
N LEU A 100 -19.60 27.58 -50.31
CA LEU A 100 -20.01 26.23 -50.70
C LEU A 100 -21.51 26.15 -51.03
N VAL A 101 -22.36 26.73 -50.18
CA VAL A 101 -23.82 26.80 -50.42
C VAL A 101 -24.09 27.50 -51.75
N ALA A 102 -23.51 28.69 -51.96
CA ALA A 102 -23.66 29.43 -53.21
C ALA A 102 -23.15 28.65 -54.43
N ALA A 103 -22.04 27.90 -54.30
CA ALA A 103 -21.52 27.07 -55.39
C ALA A 103 -22.47 25.91 -55.73
N ARG A 104 -23.16 25.33 -54.75
CA ARG A 104 -24.14 24.25 -54.95
C ARG A 104 -25.44 24.74 -55.54
N GLU A 105 -26.00 25.85 -55.06
CA GLU A 105 -27.17 26.49 -55.67
C GLU A 105 -26.90 26.86 -57.14
N HIS A 106 -25.68 27.32 -57.43
CA HIS A 106 -25.24 27.57 -58.80
C HIS A 106 -25.14 26.28 -59.63
N LEU A 107 -24.67 25.17 -59.07
CA LEU A 107 -24.66 23.88 -59.77
C LEU A 107 -26.09 23.37 -60.01
N GLU A 108 -26.96 23.43 -59.01
CA GLU A 108 -28.34 22.94 -59.06
C GLU A 108 -29.18 23.76 -60.05
N SER A 109 -29.01 25.09 -60.07
CA SER A 109 -29.64 25.96 -61.07
C SER A 109 -29.15 25.69 -62.50
N LEU A 110 -27.88 25.32 -62.69
CA LEU A 110 -27.35 24.90 -64.00
C LEU A 110 -27.87 23.51 -64.43
N GLU A 111 -28.11 22.60 -63.49
CA GLU A 111 -28.67 21.26 -63.74
C GLU A 111 -30.18 21.30 -64.01
N GLN A 112 -30.91 22.26 -63.44
CA GLN A 112 -32.35 22.47 -63.67
C GLN A 112 -32.66 23.32 -64.91
N ALA A 113 -31.66 23.96 -65.53
CA ALA A 113 -31.85 24.80 -66.71
C ALA A 113 -32.07 23.97 -68.00
N THR A 114 -33.24 24.12 -68.63
CA THR A 114 -33.53 23.66 -70.01
C THR A 114 -33.61 24.85 -70.98
N PRO A 115 -32.93 24.84 -72.16
CA PRO A 115 -32.14 23.75 -72.76
C PRO A 115 -30.74 23.62 -72.11
N PRO A 116 -30.03 22.48 -72.32
CA PRO A 116 -28.85 22.12 -71.55
C PRO A 116 -27.71 23.14 -71.68
N THR A 117 -27.17 23.53 -70.54
CA THR A 117 -25.93 24.31 -70.41
C THR A 117 -24.74 23.53 -70.97
N SER A 118 -23.71 24.22 -71.51
CA SER A 118 -22.53 23.55 -72.07
C SER A 118 -21.85 22.67 -71.01
N THR A 119 -21.39 21.49 -71.41
CA THR A 119 -20.71 20.52 -70.51
C THR A 119 -19.54 21.16 -69.77
N GLU A 120 -18.78 22.05 -70.42
CA GLU A 120 -17.70 22.83 -69.81
C GLU A 120 -18.15 23.71 -68.63
N ARG A 121 -19.34 24.33 -68.70
CA ARG A 121 -19.87 25.16 -67.59
C ARG A 121 -20.31 24.31 -66.40
N LEU A 122 -20.88 23.14 -66.68
CA LEU A 122 -21.31 22.18 -65.69
C LEU A 122 -20.10 21.54 -64.98
N ASP A 123 -19.05 21.20 -65.73
CA ASP A 123 -17.78 20.71 -65.20
C ASP A 123 -17.04 21.78 -64.39
N HIS A 124 -17.04 23.04 -64.84
CA HIS A 124 -16.49 24.16 -64.05
C HIS A 124 -17.27 24.39 -62.75
N ALA A 125 -18.61 24.30 -62.77
CA ALA A 125 -19.43 24.42 -61.57
C ALA A 125 -19.17 23.26 -60.59
N ARG A 126 -19.04 22.02 -61.10
CA ARG A 126 -18.65 20.86 -60.28
C ARG A 126 -17.25 21.02 -59.67
N ALA A 127 -16.27 21.48 -60.43
CA ALA A 127 -14.93 21.75 -59.92
C ALA A 127 -14.94 22.85 -58.85
N ARG A 128 -15.76 23.90 -59.02
CA ARG A 128 -15.93 24.97 -58.04
C ARG A 128 -16.59 24.47 -56.75
N VAL A 129 -17.58 23.59 -56.84
CA VAL A 129 -18.18 22.93 -55.67
C VAL A 129 -17.15 22.05 -54.95
N GLN A 130 -16.35 21.27 -55.67
CA GLN A 130 -15.29 20.46 -55.07
C GLN A 130 -14.22 21.31 -54.37
N GLN A 131 -13.81 22.43 -54.99
CA GLN A 131 -12.87 23.37 -54.39
C GLN A 131 -13.46 24.00 -53.12
N ALA A 132 -14.69 24.53 -53.20
CA ALA A 132 -15.38 25.12 -52.05
C ALA A 132 -15.54 24.10 -50.91
N ASP A 133 -15.88 22.85 -51.22
CA ASP A 133 -16.01 21.77 -50.24
C ASP A 133 -14.66 21.47 -49.56
N SER A 134 -13.57 21.40 -50.34
CA SER A 134 -12.22 21.22 -49.78
C SER A 134 -11.80 22.37 -48.85
N THR A 135 -12.13 23.62 -49.19
CA THR A 135 -11.82 24.79 -48.36
C THR A 135 -12.65 24.81 -47.07
N THR A 136 -13.93 24.44 -47.14
CA THR A 136 -14.79 24.34 -45.95
C THR A 136 -14.31 23.23 -45.02
N ARG A 137 -13.91 22.08 -45.56
CA ARG A 137 -13.32 20.99 -44.76
C ARG A 137 -12.02 21.40 -44.07
N LEU A 138 -11.15 22.13 -44.76
CA LEU A 138 -9.90 22.63 -44.18
C LEU A 138 -10.16 23.64 -43.07
N ALA A 139 -11.01 24.64 -43.30
CA ALA A 139 -11.39 25.64 -42.29
C ALA A 139 -12.06 24.99 -41.07
N SER A 140 -12.92 23.99 -41.31
CA SER A 140 -13.58 23.22 -40.26
C SER A 140 -12.56 22.41 -39.44
N GLN A 141 -11.59 21.78 -40.10
CA GLN A 141 -10.52 21.06 -39.42
C GLN A 141 -9.67 22.00 -38.56
N GLN A 142 -9.31 23.20 -39.04
CA GLN A 142 -8.53 24.19 -38.29
C GLN A 142 -9.26 24.69 -37.04
N LEU A 143 -10.56 24.99 -37.17
CA LEU A 143 -11.38 25.37 -36.02
C LEU A 143 -11.54 24.21 -35.03
N ARG A 144 -11.78 23.00 -35.52
CA ARG A 144 -11.86 21.78 -34.69
C ARG A 144 -10.55 21.52 -33.93
N GLU A 145 -9.40 21.71 -34.57
CA GLU A 145 -8.09 21.57 -33.93
C GLU A 145 -7.87 22.61 -32.83
N LEU A 146 -8.37 23.83 -33.01
CA LEU A 146 -8.33 24.86 -31.97
C LEU A 146 -9.27 24.51 -30.79
N ILE A 147 -10.49 24.04 -31.08
CA ILE A 147 -11.50 23.66 -30.07
C ILE A 147 -11.04 22.44 -29.25
N GLN A 148 -10.45 21.44 -29.90
CA GLN A 148 -9.93 20.23 -29.28
C GLN A 148 -8.52 20.41 -28.69
N GLY A 149 -7.94 21.61 -28.81
CA GLY A 149 -6.65 21.94 -28.23
C GLY A 149 -6.70 21.96 -26.70
N THR A 150 -5.57 21.66 -26.07
CA THR A 150 -5.44 21.70 -24.60
C THR A 150 -5.17 23.09 -24.04
N GLU A 151 -5.13 24.14 -24.87
CA GLU A 151 -4.74 25.50 -24.46
C GLU A 151 -5.67 26.07 -23.37
N VAL A 152 -7.00 25.95 -23.53
CA VAL A 152 -7.99 26.38 -22.52
C VAL A 152 -7.88 25.58 -21.22
N LEU A 153 -7.49 24.30 -21.32
CA LEU A 153 -7.28 23.43 -20.17
C LEU A 153 -6.01 23.84 -19.41
N GLN A 154 -4.91 24.10 -20.11
CA GLN A 154 -3.67 24.57 -19.52
C GLN A 154 -3.85 25.92 -18.82
N LEU A 155 -4.55 26.87 -19.44
CA LEU A 155 -4.86 28.16 -18.80
C LEU A 155 -5.81 27.99 -17.60
N GLY A 156 -6.79 27.08 -17.70
CA GLY A 156 -7.65 26.72 -16.58
C GLY A 156 -6.89 26.09 -15.41
N ALA A 157 -5.92 25.23 -15.70
CA ALA A 157 -5.03 24.63 -14.72
C ALA A 157 -4.15 25.68 -14.04
N LEU A 158 -3.59 26.63 -14.79
CA LEU A 158 -2.82 27.76 -14.24
C LEU A 158 -3.67 28.64 -13.31
N SER A 159 -4.92 28.93 -13.68
CA SER A 159 -5.87 29.65 -12.83
C SER A 159 -6.17 28.90 -11.52
N GLU A 160 -6.42 27.59 -11.60
CA GLU A 160 -6.55 26.75 -10.39
C GLU A 160 -5.27 26.71 -9.54
N GLY A 161 -4.10 26.74 -10.17
CA GLY A 161 -2.82 26.83 -9.48
C GLY A 161 -2.70 28.11 -8.65
N GLN A 162 -3.22 29.24 -9.14
CA GLN A 162 -3.26 30.49 -8.39
C GLN A 162 -4.22 30.42 -7.20
N ASP A 163 -5.40 29.81 -7.36
CA ASP A 163 -6.31 29.55 -6.23
C ASP A 163 -5.64 28.70 -5.14
N GLN A 164 -4.88 27.67 -5.52
CA GLN A 164 -4.17 26.83 -4.56
C GLN A 164 -3.07 27.60 -3.80
N VAL A 165 -2.36 28.50 -4.48
CA VAL A 165 -1.35 29.36 -3.84
C VAL A 165 -2.00 30.30 -2.83
N GLU A 166 -3.13 30.91 -3.18
CA GLU A 166 -3.90 31.79 -2.31
C GLU A 166 -4.48 31.04 -1.10
N GLN A 167 -5.15 29.90 -1.33
CA GLN A 167 -5.67 29.05 -0.25
C GLN A 167 -4.57 28.59 0.71
N LYS A 168 -3.38 28.26 0.17
CA LYS A 168 -2.22 27.92 0.99
C LYS A 168 -1.75 29.11 1.84
N ALA A 169 -1.68 30.30 1.25
CA ALA A 169 -1.27 31.50 1.96
C ALA A 169 -2.27 31.87 3.07
N GLU A 170 -3.56 31.84 2.76
CA GLU A 170 -4.64 32.08 3.73
C GLU A 170 -4.60 31.04 4.86
N PHE A 171 -4.49 29.75 4.52
CA PHE A 171 -4.35 28.67 5.50
C PHE A 171 -3.16 28.89 6.43
N SER A 172 -2.00 29.23 5.84
CA SER A 172 -0.76 29.48 6.61
C SER A 172 -0.94 30.64 7.58
N GLN A 173 -1.54 31.74 7.14
CA GLN A 173 -1.80 32.91 7.99
C GLN A 173 -2.74 32.56 9.14
N GLN A 174 -3.88 31.92 8.86
CA GLN A 174 -4.84 31.52 9.88
C GLN A 174 -4.21 30.55 10.88
N TRP A 175 -3.44 29.56 10.41
CA TRP A 175 -2.76 28.60 11.27
C TRP A 175 -1.70 29.25 12.17
N LEU A 176 -0.89 30.16 11.64
CA LEU A 176 0.11 30.91 12.43
C LEU A 176 -0.55 31.81 13.48
N GLY A 177 -1.67 32.46 13.12
CA GLY A 177 -2.48 33.25 14.04
C GLY A 177 -3.04 32.40 15.19
N GLU A 178 -3.60 31.23 14.88
CA GLU A 178 -4.13 30.30 15.88
C GLU A 178 -3.05 29.76 16.82
N LEU A 179 -1.86 29.41 16.28
CA LEU A 179 -0.72 28.99 17.09
C LEU A 179 -0.30 30.10 18.07
N ARG A 180 -0.22 31.35 17.60
CA ARG A 180 0.08 32.50 18.46
C ARG A 180 -0.96 32.66 19.58
N THR A 181 -2.25 32.65 19.25
CA THR A 181 -3.32 32.77 20.26
C THR A 181 -3.26 31.64 21.30
N ARG A 182 -3.04 30.39 20.87
CA ARG A 182 -2.92 29.24 21.78
C ARG A 182 -1.69 29.34 22.68
N MET A 183 -0.55 29.77 22.13
CA MET A 183 0.67 30.00 22.92
C MET A 183 0.47 31.09 23.98
N GLN A 184 -0.16 32.21 23.62
CA GLN A 184 -0.46 33.29 24.55
C GLN A 184 -1.40 32.83 25.66
N ALA A 185 -2.43 32.03 25.34
CA ALA A 185 -3.32 31.45 26.35
C ALA A 185 -2.58 30.53 27.33
N VAL A 186 -1.62 29.73 26.85
CA VAL A 186 -0.78 28.88 27.71
C VAL A 186 0.22 29.72 28.53
N ASP A 187 0.81 30.79 27.97
CA ASP A 187 1.65 31.75 28.70
C ASP A 187 0.88 32.41 29.85
N VAL A 188 -0.38 32.82 29.63
CA VAL A 188 -1.24 33.37 30.68
C VAL A 188 -1.46 32.35 31.81
N ARG A 189 -1.79 31.09 31.47
CA ARG A 189 -1.96 30.03 32.48
C ARG A 189 -0.67 29.73 33.26
N PHE A 190 0.49 29.80 32.60
CA PHE A 190 1.78 29.70 33.30
C PHE A 190 2.04 30.92 34.20
N ALA A 191 1.66 32.12 33.78
CA ALA A 191 1.75 33.33 34.60
C ALA A 191 0.86 33.22 35.85
N ASP A 192 -0.38 32.76 35.71
CA ASP A 192 -1.29 32.51 36.83
C ASP A 192 -0.72 31.46 37.79
N ARG A 193 -0.15 30.37 37.25
CA ARG A 193 0.49 29.33 38.05
C ARG A 193 1.73 29.87 38.75
N HIS A 194 2.54 30.69 38.09
CA HIS A 194 3.70 31.33 38.69
C HIS A 194 3.26 32.23 39.86
N ALA A 195 2.23 33.07 39.67
CA ALA A 195 1.71 33.92 40.73
C ALA A 195 1.19 33.11 41.93
N ALA A 196 0.50 32.00 41.69
CA ALA A 196 0.05 31.10 42.76
C ALA A 196 1.22 30.46 43.53
N ILE A 197 2.29 30.06 42.83
CA ILE A 197 3.51 29.50 43.46
C ILE A 197 4.25 30.58 44.26
N GLU A 198 4.28 31.82 43.76
CA GLU A 198 4.89 32.95 44.47
C GLU A 198 4.15 33.25 45.79
N ILE A 199 2.81 33.17 45.79
CA ILE A 199 2.00 33.30 47.02
C ILE A 199 2.31 32.16 48.00
N GLU A 200 2.41 30.92 47.50
CA GLU A 200 2.82 29.74 48.29
C GLU A 200 4.21 29.94 48.91
N LEU A 201 5.17 30.45 48.12
CA LEU A 201 6.52 30.80 48.57
C LEU A 201 6.48 31.86 49.66
N GLN A 202 5.73 32.95 49.47
CA GLN A 202 5.64 34.04 50.44
C GLN A 202 5.05 33.56 51.78
N LEU A 203 4.03 32.71 51.74
CA LEU A 203 3.44 32.10 52.94
C LEU A 203 4.45 31.23 53.68
N LYS A 204 5.20 30.39 52.95
CA LYS A 204 6.20 29.49 53.53
C LYS A 204 7.44 30.22 54.06
N VAL A 205 7.87 31.28 53.38
CA VAL A 205 8.92 32.18 53.86
C VAL A 205 8.46 32.94 55.12
N ALA A 206 7.19 33.36 55.18
CA ALA A 206 6.62 33.98 56.38
C ALA A 206 6.55 32.99 57.55
N GLU A 207 6.11 31.75 57.32
CA GLU A 207 6.09 30.66 58.31
C GLU A 207 7.51 30.37 58.84
N THR A 208 8.51 30.33 57.94
CA THR A 208 9.92 30.14 58.32
C THR A 208 10.44 31.33 59.15
N ARG A 209 10.08 32.56 58.78
CA ARG A 209 10.46 33.78 59.54
C ARG A 209 9.83 33.81 60.93
N GLU A 210 8.59 33.36 61.07
CA GLU A 210 7.91 33.25 62.36
C GLU A 210 8.64 32.25 63.27
N LEU A 211 9.00 31.07 62.75
CA LEU A 211 9.77 30.07 63.50
C LEU A 211 11.17 30.58 63.91
N ILE A 212 11.87 31.29 63.02
CA ILE A 212 13.16 31.92 63.33
C ILE A 212 13.00 33.02 64.40
N SER A 213 11.92 33.81 64.35
CA SER A 213 11.65 34.83 65.38
C SER A 213 11.38 34.23 66.75
N LEU A 214 10.70 33.07 66.81
CA LEU A 214 10.46 32.35 68.06
C LEU A 214 11.76 31.81 68.69
N ASP A 215 12.70 31.35 67.87
CA ASP A 215 14.03 30.91 68.31
C ASP A 215 14.88 32.10 68.82
N HIS A 216 14.80 33.25 68.13
CA HIS A 216 15.44 34.49 68.57
C HIS A 216 14.86 35.00 69.91
N ASP A 217 13.54 34.99 70.07
CA ASP A 217 12.85 35.38 71.31
C ASP A 217 13.19 34.43 72.47
N MET A 218 13.38 33.13 72.19
CA MET A 218 13.85 32.16 73.17
C MET A 218 15.29 32.49 73.61
N THR A 219 16.19 32.74 72.65
CA THR A 219 17.59 33.10 72.92
C THR A 219 17.70 34.42 73.69
N ALA A 220 16.86 35.41 73.37
CA ALA A 220 16.77 36.67 74.10
C ALA A 220 16.25 36.48 75.54
N ALA A 221 15.26 35.59 75.75
CA ALA A 221 14.77 35.23 77.07
C ALA A 221 15.84 34.49 77.91
N GLU A 222 16.63 33.60 77.30
CA GLU A 222 17.79 32.97 77.94
C GLU A 222 18.84 33.99 78.37
N HIS A 223 19.24 34.89 77.45
CA HIS A 223 20.21 35.93 77.77
C HIS A 223 19.72 36.86 78.87
N THR A 224 18.43 37.23 78.85
CA THR A 224 17.82 38.06 79.89
C THR A 224 17.80 37.33 81.24
N ALA A 225 17.49 36.03 81.27
CA ALA A 225 17.54 35.22 82.47
C ALA A 225 18.98 35.07 83.01
N ALA A 226 19.96 34.82 82.14
CA ALA A 226 21.37 34.70 82.50
C ALA A 226 21.96 36.02 83.01
N HIS A 227 21.60 37.14 82.39
CA HIS A 227 22.01 38.48 82.84
C HIS A 227 21.38 38.82 84.19
N ALA A 228 20.08 38.53 84.36
CA ALA A 228 19.40 38.68 85.64
C ALA A 228 20.03 37.81 86.73
N ASP A 229 20.48 36.58 86.41
CA ASP A 229 21.20 35.70 87.35
C ASP A 229 22.57 36.24 87.77
N ALA A 230 23.32 36.81 86.82
CA ALA A 230 24.60 37.47 87.12
C ALA A 230 24.39 38.71 88.01
N GLN A 231 23.39 39.54 87.70
CA GLN A 231 23.01 40.69 88.53
C GLN A 231 22.53 40.26 89.92
N LEU A 232 21.71 39.21 90.02
CA LEU A 232 21.27 38.65 91.30
C LEU A 232 22.43 38.17 92.16
N SER A 233 23.43 37.54 91.54
CA SER A 233 24.62 37.05 92.24
C SER A 233 25.46 38.22 92.78
N ALA A 234 25.61 39.29 92.00
CA ALA A 234 26.30 40.51 92.43
C ALA A 234 25.52 41.26 93.55
N LEU A 235 24.20 41.41 93.40
CA LEU A 235 23.34 42.06 94.40
C LEU A 235 23.28 41.27 95.71
N ARG A 236 23.26 39.92 95.65
CA ARG A 236 23.31 39.05 96.84
C ARG A 236 24.66 39.11 97.55
N ALA A 237 25.77 39.18 96.80
CA ALA A 237 27.09 39.37 97.39
C ALA A 237 27.19 40.72 98.11
N GLN A 238 26.72 41.81 97.49
CA GLN A 238 26.62 43.13 98.14
C GLN A 238 25.69 43.11 99.37
N ARG A 239 24.56 42.40 99.30
CA ARG A 239 23.62 42.28 100.42
C ARG A 239 24.23 41.56 101.62
N GLN A 240 25.08 40.54 101.40
CA GLN A 240 25.79 39.80 102.47
C GLN A 240 26.82 40.66 103.20
N GLU A 241 27.40 41.66 102.53
CA GLU A 241 28.35 42.60 103.13
C GLU A 241 27.67 43.77 103.87
N THR A 242 26.34 43.91 103.73
CA THR A 242 25.57 45.05 104.26
C THR A 242 24.86 44.68 105.59
N PRO A 243 25.01 45.46 106.69
CA PRO A 243 24.41 45.15 107.99
C PRO A 243 22.87 45.06 107.97
N GLU A 244 22.28 44.15 108.75
CA GLU A 244 20.82 44.00 108.87
C GLU A 244 20.16 45.25 109.50
N GLY A 245 19.12 45.80 108.83
CA GLY A 245 18.32 46.93 109.32
C GLY A 245 18.68 48.33 108.81
N SER A 246 19.50 48.46 107.75
CA SER A 246 19.83 49.76 107.11
C SER A 246 18.89 50.10 105.93
N ASP A 247 18.73 51.38 105.58
CA ASP A 247 17.94 51.79 104.40
C ASP A 247 18.51 51.24 103.08
N GLU A 248 19.81 50.94 103.04
CA GLU A 248 20.51 50.39 101.88
C GLU A 248 20.25 48.88 101.71
N ALA A 249 20.06 48.18 102.84
CA ALA A 249 19.63 46.79 102.90
C ALA A 249 18.22 46.59 102.29
N ASP A 250 17.24 47.44 102.63
CA ASP A 250 15.87 47.34 102.09
C ASP A 250 15.79 47.71 100.59
N ARG A 251 16.64 48.64 100.14
CA ARG A 251 16.78 48.96 98.70
C ARG A 251 17.38 47.80 97.91
N LEU A 252 18.41 47.14 98.45
CA LEU A 252 19.00 45.95 97.84
C LEU A 252 18.01 44.78 97.84
N ASP A 253 17.23 44.57 98.89
CA ASP A 253 16.20 43.52 98.92
C ASP A 253 15.07 43.78 97.92
N THR A 254 14.68 45.04 97.73
CA THR A 254 13.72 45.45 96.69
C THR A 254 14.28 45.22 95.29
N ALA A 255 15.55 45.59 95.05
CA ALA A 255 16.23 45.37 93.77
C ALA A 255 16.43 43.86 93.47
N ILE A 256 16.77 43.06 94.48
CA ILE A 256 16.85 41.60 94.40
C ILE A 256 15.46 41.02 94.07
N GLY A 257 14.40 41.51 94.71
CA GLY A 257 13.02 41.11 94.43
C GLY A 257 12.57 41.42 93.01
N GLN A 258 12.90 42.63 92.51
CA GLN A 258 12.62 43.02 91.12
C GLN A 258 13.42 42.18 90.12
N THR A 259 14.71 41.94 90.38
CA THR A 259 15.57 41.12 89.51
C THR A 259 15.13 39.65 89.50
N LEU A 260 14.66 39.12 90.65
CA LEU A 260 14.02 37.80 90.75
C LEU A 260 12.73 37.71 89.94
N ALA A 261 11.92 38.77 89.95
CA ALA A 261 10.69 38.82 89.15
C ALA A 261 11.03 38.82 87.66
N THR A 262 11.98 39.65 87.20
CA THR A 262 12.46 39.66 85.81
C THR A 262 13.02 38.31 85.38
N ARG A 263 13.83 37.67 86.23
CA ARG A 263 14.36 36.32 85.97
C ARG A 263 13.25 35.28 85.86
N SER A 264 12.29 35.28 86.78
CA SER A 264 11.21 34.28 86.78
C SER A 264 10.28 34.44 85.57
N GLN A 265 9.99 35.67 85.15
CA GLN A 265 9.23 35.97 83.93
C GLN A 265 10.01 35.55 82.67
N ALA A 266 11.31 35.84 82.59
CA ALA A 266 12.16 35.40 81.49
C ALA A 266 12.26 33.86 81.42
N MET A 267 12.41 33.17 82.56
CA MET A 267 12.43 31.70 82.62
C MET A 267 11.07 31.08 82.28
N GLN A 268 9.95 31.69 82.67
CA GLN A 268 8.62 31.23 82.25
C GLN A 268 8.43 31.38 80.74
N THR A 269 8.83 32.51 80.18
CA THR A 269 8.77 32.76 78.73
C THR A 269 9.64 31.76 77.99
N HIS A 270 10.86 31.52 78.48
CA HIS A 270 11.77 30.49 77.97
C HIS A 270 11.16 29.09 78.02
N GLN A 271 10.58 28.67 79.14
CA GLN A 271 9.96 27.34 79.27
C GLN A 271 8.71 27.17 78.38
N GLN A 272 7.92 28.23 78.18
CA GLN A 272 6.77 28.22 77.27
C GLN A 272 7.22 28.12 75.81
N LEU A 273 8.24 28.88 75.42
CA LEU A 273 8.83 28.83 74.08
C LEU A 273 9.53 27.48 73.85
N ALA A 274 10.34 26.99 74.79
CA ALA A 274 11.02 25.70 74.71
C ALA A 274 10.05 24.53 74.48
N LYS A 275 8.85 24.53 75.10
CA LYS A 275 7.81 23.52 74.83
C LYS A 275 7.22 23.60 73.42
N ARG A 276 7.14 24.78 72.82
CA ARG A 276 6.73 24.96 71.41
C ARG A 276 7.89 24.65 70.44
N LEU A 277 9.14 24.84 70.86
CA LEU A 277 10.36 24.74 70.03
C LEU A 277 10.98 23.34 69.89
N VAL A 278 10.52 22.30 70.63
CA VAL A 278 11.02 20.90 70.52
C VAL A 278 10.99 20.32 69.10
N ARG A 279 10.25 20.92 68.16
CA ARG A 279 10.15 20.48 66.76
C ARG A 279 10.71 21.47 65.72
N VAL A 280 11.23 22.62 66.12
CA VAL A 280 11.57 23.72 65.20
C VAL A 280 12.71 23.36 64.24
N ASP A 281 13.78 22.72 64.69
CA ASP A 281 14.85 22.30 63.77
C ASP A 281 14.35 21.32 62.69
N ALA A 282 13.47 20.40 63.06
CA ALA A 282 12.86 19.45 62.13
C ALA A 282 11.82 20.13 61.21
N ASP A 283 11.06 21.09 61.73
CA ASP A 283 10.06 21.85 60.98
C ASP A 283 10.73 22.85 60.01
N VAL A 284 11.86 23.48 60.39
CA VAL A 284 12.68 24.35 59.54
C VAL A 284 13.38 23.54 58.45
N ALA A 285 13.90 22.35 58.77
CA ALA A 285 14.46 21.45 57.75
C ALA A 285 13.39 21.02 56.73
N ARG A 286 12.19 20.63 57.20
CA ARG A 286 11.05 20.30 56.33
C ARG A 286 10.63 21.50 55.48
N LEU A 287 10.52 22.70 56.06
CA LEU A 287 10.18 23.92 55.32
C LEU A 287 11.26 24.28 54.30
N ASN A 288 12.54 24.08 54.60
CA ASN A 288 13.63 24.29 53.63
C ASN A 288 13.55 23.31 52.45
N ASP A 289 13.20 22.04 52.70
CA ASP A 289 12.96 21.07 51.64
C ASP A 289 11.74 21.46 50.79
N GLU A 290 10.62 21.85 51.43
CA GLU A 290 9.42 22.38 50.76
C GLU A 290 9.73 23.65 49.93
N LEU A 291 10.54 24.58 50.46
CA LEU A 291 11.03 25.76 49.76
C LEU A 291 11.91 25.37 48.57
N GLY A 292 12.76 24.34 48.72
CA GLY A 292 13.56 23.78 47.63
C GLY A 292 12.68 23.24 46.48
N GLU A 293 11.63 22.49 46.80
CA GLU A 293 10.65 22.00 45.81
C GLU A 293 9.88 23.15 45.14
N ILE A 294 9.49 24.18 45.90
CA ILE A 294 8.82 25.38 45.37
C ILE A 294 9.74 26.12 44.39
N HIS A 295 11.01 26.33 44.72
CA HIS A 295 11.98 26.96 43.80
C HIS A 295 12.19 26.15 42.52
N GLN A 296 12.26 24.82 42.60
CA GLN A 296 12.32 23.96 41.42
C GLN A 296 11.08 24.11 40.54
N ARG A 297 9.88 24.19 41.15
CA ARG A 297 8.62 24.44 40.42
C ARG A 297 8.61 25.81 39.73
N ILE A 298 9.12 26.86 40.39
CA ILE A 298 9.26 28.20 39.80
C ILE A 298 10.20 28.16 38.59
N ALA A 299 11.37 27.52 38.72
CA ALA A 299 12.34 27.39 37.64
C ALA A 299 11.73 26.71 36.40
N ILE A 300 11.05 25.58 36.59
CA ILE A 300 10.38 24.85 35.49
C ILE A 300 9.33 25.74 34.79
N VAL A 301 8.51 26.47 35.55
CA VAL A 301 7.49 27.36 34.97
C VAL A 301 8.14 28.53 34.21
N ASN A 302 9.21 29.12 34.74
CA ASN A 302 9.92 30.23 34.09
C ASN A 302 10.63 29.81 32.80
N ASP A 303 11.29 28.65 32.80
CA ASP A 303 11.97 28.12 31.62
C ASP A 303 10.99 27.90 30.46
N GLU A 304 9.83 27.30 30.75
CA GLU A 304 8.79 27.03 29.75
C GLU A 304 8.15 28.31 29.23
N ARG A 305 7.90 29.25 30.13
CA ARG A 305 7.36 30.57 29.80
C ARG A 305 8.33 31.34 28.89
N PHE A 306 9.62 31.29 29.20
CA PHE A 306 10.67 31.91 28.40
C PHE A 306 10.77 31.28 27.00
N ALA A 307 10.69 29.95 26.91
CA ALA A 307 10.68 29.22 25.64
C ALA A 307 9.47 29.62 24.76
N LEU A 308 8.26 29.70 25.33
CA LEU A 308 7.06 30.15 24.61
C LEU A 308 7.19 31.59 24.10
N LYS A 309 7.65 32.52 24.94
CA LYS A 309 7.87 33.92 24.53
C LYS A 309 8.91 34.05 23.42
N THR A 310 9.99 33.28 23.50
CA THR A 310 11.04 33.26 22.47
C THR A 310 10.51 32.78 21.13
N LEU A 311 9.58 31.82 21.13
CA LEU A 311 8.94 31.32 19.92
C LEU A 311 7.90 32.29 19.35
N ASP A 312 7.13 32.97 20.20
CA ASP A 312 6.15 33.98 19.76
C ASP A 312 6.85 35.12 19.02
N GLN A 313 8.02 35.54 19.51
CA GLN A 313 8.88 36.55 18.85
C GLN A 313 9.44 36.09 17.49
N LYS A 314 9.59 34.79 17.27
CA LYS A 314 10.09 34.23 16.00
C LYS A 314 9.00 34.04 14.95
N LEU A 315 7.73 34.00 15.36
CA LEU A 315 6.60 33.92 14.44
C LEU A 315 6.47 35.26 13.69
N PRO A 316 6.31 35.25 12.35
CA PRO A 316 6.12 36.48 11.59
C PRO A 316 4.90 37.27 12.11
N ALA A 317 5.00 38.60 12.12
CA ALA A 317 3.88 39.46 12.48
C ALA A 317 2.72 39.22 11.51
N SER A 318 1.49 39.12 12.04
CA SER A 318 0.31 38.74 11.25
C SER A 318 0.01 39.71 10.08
N GLU A 319 0.62 40.89 10.10
CA GLU A 319 0.43 41.96 9.10
C GLU A 319 1.51 42.00 8.00
N GLN A 320 2.65 41.30 8.16
CA GLN A 320 3.83 41.51 7.28
C GLN A 320 4.10 40.41 6.24
N ALA A 321 3.17 39.48 6.00
CA ALA A 321 3.26 38.54 4.89
C ALA A 321 2.08 38.74 3.94
N THR A 322 2.24 39.75 3.05
CA THR A 322 1.38 40.22 1.96
C THR A 322 0.02 40.76 2.36
N ALA A 323 -0.24 42.01 1.94
CA ALA A 323 -1.53 42.68 2.04
C ALA A 323 -2.68 41.72 1.70
N PRO A 324 -3.80 41.75 2.45
CA PRO A 324 -5.02 41.12 1.97
C PRO A 324 -5.26 41.71 0.59
N ALA A 325 -5.40 40.87 -0.42
CA ALA A 325 -6.19 41.26 -1.57
C ALA A 325 -7.60 41.46 -1.01
N GLU A 326 -7.91 42.69 -0.58
CA GLU A 326 -9.28 43.15 -0.37
C GLU A 326 -9.99 42.98 -1.71
N GLY A 327 -10.56 41.79 -1.86
CA GLY A 327 -11.20 41.28 -3.06
C GLY A 327 -12.07 40.08 -2.72
N GLN A 328 -12.63 40.04 -1.51
CA GLN A 328 -13.82 39.23 -1.28
C GLN A 328 -14.92 39.82 -2.18
N ALA A 329 -15.32 39.04 -3.19
CA ALA A 329 -16.44 39.26 -4.12
C ALA A 329 -16.22 40.00 -5.45
N GLN A 330 -14.99 40.14 -5.96
CA GLN A 330 -14.82 40.36 -7.41
C GLN A 330 -14.57 39.00 -8.08
N GLU A 331 -15.46 38.56 -8.97
CA GLU A 331 -15.23 37.37 -9.81
C GLU A 331 -13.89 37.60 -10.55
N ARG A 332 -12.87 36.76 -10.27
CA ARG A 332 -11.52 37.01 -10.79
C ARG A 332 -11.54 37.09 -12.32
N ILE A 333 -10.81 38.06 -12.86
CA ILE A 333 -10.81 38.40 -14.29
C ILE A 333 -10.44 37.18 -15.16
N ASP A 334 -9.51 36.34 -14.69
CA ASP A 334 -9.11 35.10 -15.37
C ASP A 334 -10.23 34.05 -15.38
N LYS A 335 -10.98 33.89 -14.29
CA LYS A 335 -12.11 32.95 -14.19
C LYS A 335 -13.25 33.36 -15.10
N THR A 336 -13.62 34.64 -15.09
CA THR A 336 -14.66 35.18 -15.98
C THR A 336 -14.21 35.04 -17.44
N ALA A 337 -12.96 35.37 -17.76
CA ALA A 337 -12.41 35.18 -19.11
C ALA A 337 -12.45 33.70 -19.55
N LEU A 338 -12.02 32.78 -18.69
CA LEU A 338 -12.04 31.34 -18.97
C LEU A 338 -13.45 30.79 -19.18
N LYS A 339 -14.41 31.26 -18.38
CA LYS A 339 -15.83 30.92 -18.54
C LYS A 339 -16.35 31.41 -19.89
N ASN A 340 -16.13 32.67 -20.22
CA ASN A 340 -16.55 33.27 -21.48
C ASN A 340 -15.96 32.53 -22.69
N VAL A 341 -14.67 32.19 -22.66
CA VAL A 341 -14.04 31.42 -23.74
C VAL A 341 -14.60 30.00 -23.84
N ARG A 342 -14.91 29.32 -22.74
CA ARG A 342 -15.56 28.00 -22.80
C ARG A 342 -16.97 28.06 -23.40
N GLU A 343 -17.73 29.07 -23.04
CA GLU A 343 -19.07 29.32 -23.60
C GLU A 343 -18.97 29.63 -25.11
N GLN A 344 -18.00 30.44 -25.51
CA GLN A 344 -17.72 30.75 -26.91
C GLN A 344 -17.26 29.51 -27.71
N TYR A 345 -16.40 28.66 -27.14
CA TYR A 345 -15.99 27.38 -27.74
C TYR A 345 -17.19 26.48 -27.98
N LEU A 346 -18.05 26.33 -26.96
CA LEU A 346 -19.24 25.50 -27.09
C LEU A 346 -20.22 26.06 -28.12
N ALA A 347 -20.46 27.38 -28.09
CA ALA A 347 -21.34 28.05 -29.06
C ALA A 347 -20.82 27.91 -30.50
N SER A 348 -19.50 28.07 -30.72
CA SER A 348 -18.87 27.87 -32.03
C SER A 348 -19.00 26.41 -32.50
N GLN A 349 -18.78 25.44 -31.61
CA GLN A 349 -18.93 24.01 -31.94
C GLN A 349 -20.38 23.64 -32.29
N ILE A 350 -21.36 24.20 -31.56
CA ILE A 350 -22.79 23.97 -31.80
C ILE A 350 -23.24 24.64 -33.09
N GLY A 351 -22.88 25.92 -33.30
CA GLY A 351 -23.29 26.70 -34.46
C GLY A 351 -22.77 26.09 -35.76
N GLU A 352 -21.51 25.67 -35.78
CA GLU A 352 -20.89 25.14 -36.99
C GLU A 352 -21.16 23.65 -37.23
N ALA A 353 -21.53 22.89 -36.19
CA ALA A 353 -21.83 21.45 -36.20
C ALA A 353 -20.99 20.68 -37.24
N HIS A 354 -19.66 20.75 -37.13
CA HIS A 354 -18.70 20.46 -38.20
C HIS A 354 -18.94 19.18 -39.03
N ALA A 355 -19.43 18.11 -38.40
CA ALA A 355 -19.73 16.86 -39.09
C ALA A 355 -20.87 16.98 -40.15
N PHE A 356 -21.69 18.02 -40.04
CA PHE A 356 -22.86 18.30 -40.88
C PHE A 356 -22.74 19.62 -41.67
N ALA A 357 -21.56 20.27 -41.64
CA ALA A 357 -21.33 21.55 -42.33
C ALA A 357 -21.64 21.48 -43.83
N ALA A 358 -21.45 20.30 -44.44
CA ALA A 358 -21.72 20.04 -45.83
C ALA A 358 -23.19 19.67 -46.14
N THR A 359 -24.10 19.64 -45.17
CA THR A 359 -25.49 19.16 -45.36
C THR A 359 -26.55 20.01 -44.69
N GLY A 360 -26.16 21.07 -43.96
CA GLY A 360 -27.07 22.02 -43.31
C GLY A 360 -27.00 21.95 -41.79
N ALA A 361 -25.99 22.58 -41.19
CA ALA A 361 -25.76 22.57 -39.74
C ALA A 361 -26.92 23.18 -38.92
N ASP A 362 -27.67 24.13 -39.49
CA ASP A 362 -28.75 24.84 -38.81
C ASP A 362 -29.85 23.92 -38.27
N GLU A 363 -30.08 22.79 -38.94
CA GLU A 363 -31.16 21.85 -38.60
C GLU A 363 -30.94 21.11 -37.27
N ILE A 364 -29.69 20.98 -36.81
CA ILE A 364 -29.34 20.23 -35.60
C ILE A 364 -28.96 21.15 -34.42
N GLN A 365 -28.70 22.44 -34.67
CA GLN A 365 -28.24 23.41 -33.67
C GLN A 365 -29.13 23.45 -32.43
N ALA A 366 -30.46 23.50 -32.58
CA ALA A 366 -31.39 23.58 -31.45
C ALA A 366 -31.32 22.34 -30.54
N ALA A 367 -31.13 21.15 -31.11
CA ALA A 367 -30.96 19.93 -30.34
C ALA A 367 -29.60 19.89 -29.62
N LEU A 368 -28.52 20.34 -30.27
CA LEU A 368 -27.20 20.44 -29.66
C LEU A 368 -27.14 21.50 -28.54
N GLN A 369 -27.82 22.65 -28.71
CA GLN A 369 -27.94 23.67 -27.68
C GLN A 369 -28.62 23.13 -26.42
N ARG A 370 -29.73 22.40 -26.59
CA ARG A 370 -30.43 21.73 -25.49
C ARG A 370 -29.51 20.77 -24.71
N ILE A 371 -28.62 20.06 -25.39
CA ILE A 371 -27.63 19.16 -24.77
C ILE A 371 -26.56 19.98 -24.03
N GLY A 372 -26.06 21.05 -24.64
CA GLY A 372 -25.12 21.99 -24.03
C GLY A 372 -25.66 22.59 -22.73
N ASP A 373 -26.90 23.09 -22.76
CA ASP A 373 -27.58 23.69 -21.61
C ASP A 373 -27.73 22.68 -20.46
N ARG A 374 -28.07 21.42 -20.76
CA ARG A 374 -28.14 20.33 -19.77
C ARG A 374 -26.78 20.09 -19.10
N LEU A 375 -25.71 20.06 -19.89
CA LEU A 375 -24.35 19.81 -19.39
C LEU A 375 -23.78 21.00 -18.59
N GLN A 376 -24.27 22.21 -18.83
CA GLN A 376 -23.89 23.43 -18.10
C GLN A 376 -24.79 23.74 -16.90
N GLY A 377 -25.89 23.00 -16.70
CA GLY A 377 -26.76 23.14 -15.54
C GLY A 377 -25.99 23.00 -14.21
N THR A 378 -26.48 23.63 -13.14
CA THR A 378 -25.87 23.58 -11.80
C THR A 378 -26.81 22.90 -10.79
N PRO A 379 -26.46 21.73 -10.24
CA PRO A 379 -25.31 20.89 -10.58
C PRO A 379 -25.49 20.18 -11.94
N PRO A 380 -24.40 19.89 -12.67
CA PRO A 380 -24.49 19.20 -13.95
C PRO A 380 -24.91 17.73 -13.76
N PRO A 381 -25.69 17.14 -14.69
CA PRO A 381 -26.15 15.75 -14.60
C PRO A 381 -25.00 14.74 -14.73
N THR A 382 -23.91 15.14 -15.38
CA THR A 382 -22.68 14.36 -15.48
C THR A 382 -21.48 15.30 -15.45
N PRO A 383 -20.39 14.94 -14.75
CA PRO A 383 -19.14 15.69 -14.81
C PRO A 383 -18.41 15.32 -16.11
N LEU A 384 -18.96 15.68 -17.28
CA LEU A 384 -18.26 15.61 -18.58
C LEU A 384 -18.12 17.02 -19.15
N PRO A 385 -17.00 17.33 -19.83
CA PRO A 385 -16.89 18.58 -20.56
C PRO A 385 -17.89 18.63 -21.72
N ALA A 386 -18.67 19.71 -21.81
CA ALA A 386 -19.69 19.88 -22.84
C ALA A 386 -19.12 19.74 -24.26
N PHE A 387 -17.94 20.32 -24.52
CA PHE A 387 -17.30 20.25 -25.83
C PHE A 387 -17.02 18.80 -26.28
N ALA A 388 -16.60 17.94 -25.35
CA ALA A 388 -16.27 16.56 -25.65
C ALA A 388 -17.53 15.73 -25.91
N VAL A 389 -18.61 15.97 -25.15
CA VAL A 389 -19.89 15.29 -25.37
C VAL A 389 -20.47 15.68 -26.74
N ILE A 390 -20.50 16.98 -27.06
CA ILE A 390 -20.99 17.45 -28.36
C ILE A 390 -20.16 16.86 -29.50
N GLU A 391 -18.84 16.82 -29.37
CA GLU A 391 -17.94 16.22 -30.37
C GLU A 391 -18.22 14.72 -30.59
N VAL A 392 -18.34 13.96 -29.50
CA VAL A 392 -18.58 12.51 -29.54
C VAL A 392 -19.96 12.23 -30.12
N VAL A 393 -20.99 12.97 -29.72
CA VAL A 393 -22.37 12.79 -30.17
C VAL A 393 -22.52 13.15 -31.64
N THR A 394 -22.03 14.32 -32.06
CA THR A 394 -22.08 14.75 -33.48
C THR A 394 -21.30 13.81 -34.38
N SER A 395 -20.12 13.35 -33.95
CA SER A 395 -19.37 12.31 -34.66
C SER A 395 -20.15 10.99 -34.75
N ALA A 396 -20.64 10.47 -33.63
CA ALA A 396 -21.37 9.20 -33.65
C ALA A 396 -22.65 9.27 -34.50
N LEU A 397 -23.37 10.40 -34.47
CA LEU A 397 -24.54 10.63 -35.31
C LEU A 397 -24.19 10.66 -36.79
N ALA A 398 -23.15 11.40 -37.17
CA ALA A 398 -22.70 11.51 -38.55
C ALA A 398 -22.37 10.14 -39.16
N ASP A 399 -21.76 9.24 -38.38
CA ASP A 399 -21.48 7.87 -38.81
C ASP A 399 -22.74 7.04 -39.06
N VAL A 400 -23.79 7.25 -38.26
CA VAL A 400 -25.03 6.47 -38.32
C VAL A 400 -25.99 7.03 -39.39
N THR A 401 -26.05 8.35 -39.56
CA THR A 401 -26.98 9.00 -40.49
C THR A 401 -26.39 9.27 -41.87
N GLY A 402 -25.09 9.02 -42.07
CA GLY A 402 -24.39 9.30 -43.33
C GLY A 402 -24.17 10.79 -43.55
N ASN A 403 -23.86 11.52 -42.47
CA ASN A 403 -23.75 12.99 -42.43
C ASN A 403 -25.05 13.74 -42.77
N ASP A 404 -26.23 13.13 -42.69
CA ASP A 404 -27.51 13.82 -42.90
C ASP A 404 -27.95 14.54 -41.61
N ALA A 405 -28.04 15.87 -41.65
CA ALA A 405 -28.37 16.74 -40.52
C ALA A 405 -29.84 16.62 -40.10
N THR A 406 -30.79 16.60 -41.06
CA THR A 406 -32.22 16.45 -40.78
C THR A 406 -32.48 15.12 -40.09
N ARG A 407 -31.85 14.06 -40.61
CA ARG A 407 -31.96 12.69 -40.07
C ARG A 407 -31.35 12.59 -38.68
N ALA A 408 -30.19 13.22 -38.45
CA ALA A 408 -29.55 13.29 -37.15
C ALA A 408 -30.39 14.04 -36.11
N ASN A 409 -31.01 15.17 -36.50
CA ASN A 409 -31.89 15.92 -35.62
C ASN A 409 -33.12 15.07 -35.21
N ARG A 410 -33.73 14.33 -36.14
CA ARG A 410 -34.83 13.40 -35.83
C ARG A 410 -34.42 12.30 -34.86
N VAL A 411 -33.20 11.76 -34.97
CA VAL A 411 -32.66 10.77 -34.03
C VAL A 411 -32.54 11.36 -32.61
N LEU A 412 -32.02 12.59 -32.49
CA LEU A 412 -31.89 13.29 -31.21
C LEU A 412 -33.24 13.63 -30.59
N ASP A 413 -34.20 14.13 -31.38
CA ASP A 413 -35.54 14.44 -30.89
C ASP A 413 -36.28 13.18 -30.43
N MET A 414 -36.10 12.06 -31.15
CA MET A 414 -36.71 10.79 -30.76
C MET A 414 -36.10 10.24 -29.47
N LEU A 415 -34.77 10.31 -29.29
CA LEU A 415 -34.11 9.98 -28.02
C LEU A 415 -34.65 10.84 -26.86
N ASN A 416 -34.83 12.14 -27.10
CA ASN A 416 -35.28 13.09 -26.08
C ASN A 416 -36.74 12.88 -25.63
N GLN A 417 -37.56 12.18 -26.42
CA GLN A 417 -38.97 11.89 -26.09
C GLN A 417 -39.12 10.71 -25.13
N HIS A 418 -38.10 9.86 -25.00
CA HIS A 418 -38.20 8.61 -24.25
C HIS A 418 -37.11 8.46 -23.19
N PRO A 419 -37.41 7.77 -22.07
CA PRO A 419 -36.39 7.39 -21.10
C PRO A 419 -35.47 6.33 -21.71
N LEU A 420 -34.24 6.23 -21.22
CA LEU A 420 -33.22 5.36 -21.82
C LEU A 420 -33.60 3.86 -21.79
N GLU A 421 -34.42 3.45 -20.81
CA GLU A 421 -34.93 2.09 -20.63
C GLU A 421 -35.98 1.68 -21.68
N HIS A 422 -36.50 2.62 -22.48
CA HIS A 422 -37.42 2.36 -23.58
C HIS A 422 -36.73 1.59 -24.73
N TRP A 423 -35.54 2.03 -25.11
CA TRP A 423 -34.84 1.59 -26.32
C TRP A 423 -34.48 0.10 -26.36
N PRO A 424 -34.08 -0.56 -25.26
CA PRO A 424 -33.87 -2.00 -25.29
C PRO A 424 -35.16 -2.81 -25.59
N ARG A 425 -36.37 -2.32 -25.22
CA ARG A 425 -37.64 -2.98 -25.60
C ARG A 425 -37.84 -2.93 -27.11
N VAL A 426 -37.65 -1.75 -27.68
CA VAL A 426 -37.77 -1.51 -29.14
C VAL A 426 -36.78 -2.38 -29.92
N ALA A 427 -35.53 -2.50 -29.46
CA ALA A 427 -34.54 -3.36 -30.10
C ALA A 427 -34.98 -4.83 -30.18
N GLU A 428 -35.56 -5.37 -29.10
CA GLU A 428 -36.07 -6.75 -29.09
C GLU A 428 -37.30 -6.92 -30.00
N GLU A 429 -38.25 -6.00 -29.97
CA GLU A 429 -39.45 -6.02 -30.82
C GLU A 429 -39.08 -5.96 -32.30
N MET A 430 -38.11 -5.10 -32.66
CA MET A 430 -37.56 -5.03 -34.01
C MET A 430 -36.89 -6.35 -34.40
N SER A 431 -36.05 -6.95 -33.54
CA SER A 431 -35.40 -8.23 -33.83
C SER A 431 -36.40 -9.37 -34.11
N LYS A 432 -37.57 -9.37 -33.44
CA LYS A 432 -38.64 -10.34 -33.64
C LYS A 432 -39.41 -10.12 -34.94
N SER A 433 -39.59 -8.85 -35.36
CA SER A 433 -40.37 -8.46 -36.55
C SER A 433 -39.59 -8.52 -37.87
N VAL A 434 -38.24 -8.50 -37.84
CA VAL A 434 -37.37 -8.60 -39.03
C VAL A 434 -37.60 -9.88 -39.86
N ARG A 435 -38.17 -10.95 -39.29
CA ARG A 435 -38.60 -12.13 -40.06
C ARG A 435 -39.68 -11.84 -41.13
N THR A 436 -40.25 -10.63 -41.17
CA THR A 436 -41.38 -10.27 -42.06
C THR A 436 -41.20 -8.98 -42.88
N ARG A 437 -40.06 -8.27 -42.82
CA ARG A 437 -39.85 -7.00 -43.54
C ARG A 437 -38.60 -7.02 -44.44
N SER A 438 -38.72 -6.38 -45.61
CA SER A 438 -37.64 -6.17 -46.58
C SER A 438 -36.48 -5.37 -45.98
N ALA A 439 -35.25 -5.79 -46.27
CA ALA A 439 -33.99 -5.29 -45.69
C ALA A 439 -33.55 -3.88 -46.14
N THR A 440 -34.42 -3.10 -46.79
CA THR A 440 -34.05 -1.87 -47.52
C THR A 440 -34.63 -0.55 -46.97
N ASN A 441 -35.35 -0.56 -45.86
CA ASN A 441 -35.90 0.67 -45.26
C ASN A 441 -35.10 1.13 -44.04
N ASN A 442 -34.18 2.06 -44.25
CA ASN A 442 -33.50 2.84 -43.20
C ASN A 442 -34.54 3.65 -42.40
N SER A 443 -34.95 3.17 -41.23
CA SER A 443 -35.89 3.89 -40.36
C SER A 443 -35.13 4.70 -39.30
N ILE A 444 -35.63 5.88 -38.93
CA ILE A 444 -35.09 6.71 -37.83
C ILE A 444 -34.95 5.89 -36.53
N GLN A 445 -35.85 4.92 -36.30
CA GLN A 445 -35.77 3.99 -35.18
C GLN A 445 -34.52 3.12 -35.22
N GLN A 446 -34.14 2.61 -36.39
CA GLN A 446 -32.92 1.82 -36.55
C GLN A 446 -31.66 2.66 -36.28
N ASP A 447 -31.63 3.90 -36.77
CA ASP A 447 -30.53 4.83 -36.53
C ASP A 447 -30.39 5.15 -35.03
N THR A 448 -31.50 5.33 -34.32
CA THR A 448 -31.46 5.54 -32.87
C THR A 448 -30.90 4.33 -32.13
N LEU A 449 -31.28 3.11 -32.52
CA LEU A 449 -30.72 1.89 -31.93
C LEU A 449 -29.22 1.75 -32.24
N ASP A 450 -28.79 2.07 -33.46
CA ASP A 450 -27.38 2.04 -33.86
C ASP A 450 -26.55 3.08 -33.10
N LEU A 451 -27.10 4.28 -32.87
CA LEU A 451 -26.48 5.30 -32.01
C LEU A 451 -26.35 4.81 -30.57
N CYS A 452 -27.38 4.16 -30.01
CA CYS A 452 -27.31 3.58 -28.67
C CYS A 452 -26.20 2.52 -28.55
N ARG A 453 -26.08 1.62 -29.52
CA ARG A 453 -24.99 0.62 -29.58
C ARG A 453 -23.62 1.31 -29.66
N LYS A 454 -23.49 2.27 -30.57
CA LYS A 454 -22.22 2.97 -30.82
C LYS A 454 -21.75 3.70 -29.57
N LEU A 455 -22.63 4.44 -28.90
CA LEU A 455 -22.29 5.15 -27.66
C LEU A 455 -22.05 4.21 -26.49
N ALA A 456 -22.73 3.06 -26.37
CA ALA A 456 -22.50 2.10 -25.28
C ALA A 456 -21.06 1.54 -25.23
N ASN A 457 -20.35 1.55 -26.36
CA ASN A 457 -18.94 1.15 -26.47
C ASN A 457 -17.94 2.30 -26.26
N VAL A 458 -18.40 3.53 -26.15
CA VAL A 458 -17.55 4.70 -25.88
C VAL A 458 -17.41 4.90 -24.37
N PRO A 459 -16.22 5.27 -23.86
CA PRO A 459 -16.04 5.65 -22.45
C PRO A 459 -17.09 6.67 -22.00
N ARG A 460 -17.71 6.45 -20.83
CA ARG A 460 -18.81 7.28 -20.28
C ARG A 460 -20.06 7.36 -21.17
N GLY A 461 -20.19 6.52 -22.18
CA GLY A 461 -21.28 6.62 -23.18
C GLY A 461 -22.69 6.44 -22.62
N MET A 462 -22.86 5.68 -21.52
CA MET A 462 -24.15 5.60 -20.83
C MET A 462 -24.58 6.92 -20.18
N GLU A 463 -23.62 7.71 -19.68
CA GLU A 463 -23.90 9.05 -19.14
C GLU A 463 -24.24 10.02 -20.27
N MET A 464 -23.56 9.90 -21.42
CA MET A 464 -23.90 10.67 -22.62
C MET A 464 -25.31 10.33 -23.11
N LEU A 465 -25.65 9.04 -23.23
CA LEU A 465 -27.00 8.58 -23.59
C LEU A 465 -28.08 9.08 -22.62
N GLN A 466 -27.77 9.14 -21.32
CA GLN A 466 -28.69 9.72 -20.34
C GLN A 466 -28.99 11.18 -20.67
N VAL A 467 -27.96 11.99 -20.95
CA VAL A 467 -28.11 13.41 -21.30
C VAL A 467 -28.94 13.60 -22.59
N LEU A 468 -28.85 12.67 -23.54
CA LEU A 468 -29.65 12.68 -24.77
C LEU A 468 -31.12 12.26 -24.56
N SER A 469 -31.43 11.55 -23.48
CA SER A 469 -32.78 11.02 -23.20
C SER A 469 -33.73 12.07 -22.59
N SER A 470 -35.00 11.71 -22.40
CA SER A 470 -35.96 12.55 -21.67
C SER A 470 -35.56 12.80 -20.20
N GLY A 471 -34.75 11.92 -19.61
CA GLY A 471 -34.23 12.04 -18.24
C GLY A 471 -32.90 12.79 -18.13
N GLY A 472 -32.47 13.50 -19.17
CA GLY A 472 -31.13 14.07 -19.28
C GLY A 472 -30.75 15.18 -18.29
N THR A 473 -31.64 15.59 -17.41
CA THR A 473 -31.38 16.54 -16.32
C THR A 473 -30.92 15.86 -15.02
N VAL A 474 -30.99 14.53 -14.95
CA VAL A 474 -30.66 13.74 -13.75
C VAL A 474 -29.50 12.78 -14.05
N PRO A 475 -28.52 12.61 -13.14
CA PRO A 475 -27.46 11.62 -13.28
C PRO A 475 -28.03 10.19 -13.37
N ILE A 476 -27.43 9.37 -14.24
CA ILE A 476 -27.75 7.94 -14.30
C ILE A 476 -27.12 7.19 -13.12
N VAL A 477 -27.93 6.42 -12.40
CA VAL A 477 -27.45 5.59 -11.29
C VAL A 477 -26.79 4.30 -11.79
N ALA A 478 -25.79 3.80 -11.06
CA ALA A 478 -25.02 2.61 -11.46
C ALA A 478 -25.88 1.34 -11.62
N GLU A 479 -26.96 1.21 -10.83
CA GLU A 479 -27.91 0.10 -10.91
C GLU A 479 -28.65 0.04 -12.25
N ARG A 480 -28.82 1.19 -12.93
CA ARG A 480 -29.44 1.28 -14.25
C ARG A 480 -28.42 1.30 -15.38
N ALA A 481 -27.31 2.01 -15.20
CA ALA A 481 -26.25 2.10 -16.20
C ALA A 481 -25.62 0.74 -16.51
N LYS A 482 -25.40 -0.11 -15.49
CA LYS A 482 -24.75 -1.42 -15.67
C LYS A 482 -25.60 -2.36 -16.54
N PRO A 483 -26.89 -2.64 -16.24
CA PRO A 483 -27.70 -3.50 -17.10
C PRO A 483 -27.92 -2.93 -18.51
N LEU A 484 -28.10 -1.61 -18.66
CA LEU A 484 -28.23 -0.99 -19.99
C LEU A 484 -26.98 -1.22 -20.85
N ARG A 485 -25.78 -1.02 -20.28
CA ARG A 485 -24.52 -1.27 -20.99
C ARG A 485 -24.38 -2.75 -21.36
N VAL A 486 -24.71 -3.67 -20.45
CA VAL A 486 -24.69 -5.11 -20.73
C VAL A 486 -25.65 -5.45 -21.87
N PHE A 487 -26.85 -4.88 -21.88
CA PHE A 487 -27.81 -5.12 -22.96
C PHE A 487 -27.25 -4.67 -24.32
N TRP A 488 -26.77 -3.44 -24.43
CA TRP A 488 -26.28 -2.90 -25.70
C TRP A 488 -25.04 -3.63 -26.22
N ASN A 489 -24.09 -3.92 -25.34
CA ASN A 489 -22.88 -4.65 -25.71
C ASN A 489 -23.21 -6.09 -26.13
N ALA A 490 -24.15 -6.75 -25.44
CA ALA A 490 -24.59 -8.09 -25.82
C ALA A 490 -25.38 -8.08 -27.14
N ASP A 491 -26.23 -7.07 -27.37
CA ASP A 491 -27.00 -6.91 -28.61
C ASP A 491 -26.10 -6.73 -29.83
N GLU A 492 -25.12 -5.83 -29.74
CA GLU A 492 -24.16 -5.62 -30.82
C GLU A 492 -23.28 -6.85 -31.07
N ALA A 493 -22.76 -7.48 -30.00
CA ALA A 493 -21.97 -8.70 -30.12
C ALA A 493 -22.79 -9.83 -30.77
N GLN A 494 -24.05 -9.99 -30.39
CA GLN A 494 -24.94 -11.03 -30.91
C GLN A 494 -25.18 -10.88 -32.43
N GLN A 495 -25.25 -9.66 -32.94
CA GLN A 495 -25.43 -9.38 -34.37
C GLN A 495 -24.20 -9.77 -35.20
N LYS A 496 -23.01 -9.58 -34.63
CA LYS A 496 -21.71 -9.86 -35.29
C LYS A 496 -21.26 -11.32 -35.14
N GLU A 497 -21.75 -12.03 -34.13
CA GLU A 497 -21.35 -13.39 -33.80
C GLU A 497 -21.85 -14.40 -34.86
N PRO A 498 -21.00 -15.34 -35.35
CA PRO A 498 -21.46 -16.45 -36.20
C PRO A 498 -21.95 -17.68 -35.41
N ASP A 499 -21.42 -17.98 -34.21
CA ASP A 499 -21.75 -19.20 -33.47
C ASP A 499 -23.12 -19.13 -32.77
N GLY A 500 -24.01 -20.06 -33.11
CA GLY A 500 -25.36 -20.15 -32.53
C GLY A 500 -25.38 -20.36 -31.01
N LYS A 501 -24.38 -21.04 -30.42
CA LYS A 501 -24.28 -21.23 -28.96
C LYS A 501 -23.91 -19.93 -28.26
N VAL A 502 -22.96 -19.19 -28.82
CA VAL A 502 -22.55 -17.88 -28.29
C VAL A 502 -23.71 -16.88 -28.44
N LYS A 503 -24.44 -16.90 -29.56
CA LYS A 503 -25.66 -16.09 -29.73
C LYS A 503 -26.72 -16.36 -28.66
N ALA A 504 -26.93 -17.63 -28.31
CA ALA A 504 -27.88 -18.00 -27.25
C ALA A 504 -27.41 -17.49 -25.89
N TRP A 505 -26.11 -17.62 -25.60
CA TRP A 505 -25.50 -17.11 -24.36
C TRP A 505 -25.60 -15.57 -24.25
N LEU A 506 -25.36 -14.83 -25.33
CA LEU A 506 -25.55 -13.38 -25.39
C LEU A 506 -27.03 -13.00 -25.27
N GLN A 507 -27.94 -13.79 -25.86
CA GLN A 507 -29.38 -13.58 -25.71
C GLN A 507 -29.83 -13.69 -24.25
N THR A 508 -29.32 -14.68 -23.52
CA THR A 508 -29.56 -14.83 -22.08
C THR A 508 -29.08 -13.61 -21.31
N ALA A 509 -27.85 -13.13 -21.58
CA ALA A 509 -27.33 -11.92 -20.94
C ALA A 509 -28.23 -10.69 -21.17
N LYS A 510 -28.78 -10.53 -22.38
CA LYS A 510 -29.76 -9.48 -22.71
C LYS A 510 -31.05 -9.61 -21.91
N GLN A 511 -31.59 -10.82 -21.79
CA GLN A 511 -32.84 -11.08 -21.05
C GLN A 511 -32.69 -10.79 -19.55
N VAL A 512 -31.56 -11.19 -18.95
CA VAL A 512 -31.25 -10.87 -17.55
C VAL A 512 -31.09 -9.36 -17.38
N ALA A 513 -30.38 -8.69 -18.29
CA ALA A 513 -30.23 -7.24 -18.26
C ALA A 513 -31.59 -6.52 -18.34
N ARG A 514 -32.47 -6.98 -19.23
CA ARG A 514 -33.83 -6.45 -19.39
C ARG A 514 -34.66 -6.61 -18.12
N SER A 515 -34.66 -7.81 -17.52
CA SER A 515 -35.37 -8.07 -16.26
C SER A 515 -34.92 -7.16 -15.13
N LYS A 516 -33.60 -6.91 -15.02
CA LYS A 516 -33.04 -5.98 -14.03
C LYS A 516 -33.47 -4.53 -14.26
N LEU A 517 -33.71 -4.13 -15.50
CA LEU A 517 -34.22 -2.78 -15.82
C LEU A 517 -35.71 -2.65 -15.55
N ASP A 518 -36.48 -3.72 -15.79
CA ASP A 518 -37.92 -3.75 -15.57
C ASP A 518 -38.30 -3.92 -14.09
N GLY A 519 -37.35 -4.36 -13.25
CA GLY A 519 -37.63 -4.74 -11.86
C GLY A 519 -38.41 -6.07 -11.77
N ASP A 520 -38.44 -6.84 -12.86
CA ASP A 520 -39.15 -8.11 -12.94
C ASP A 520 -38.45 -9.17 -12.08
N GLU A 521 -39.20 -9.85 -11.21
CA GLU A 521 -38.76 -11.04 -10.44
C GLU A 521 -38.71 -12.32 -11.30
N LYS A 522 -38.41 -12.21 -12.61
CA LYS A 522 -38.19 -13.42 -13.40
C LYS A 522 -37.02 -14.19 -12.81
N SER A 523 -37.29 -15.43 -12.40
CA SER A 523 -36.29 -16.33 -11.85
C SER A 523 -35.39 -16.83 -12.98
N PHE A 524 -34.25 -16.18 -13.16
CA PHE A 524 -33.13 -16.72 -13.93
C PHE A 524 -32.33 -17.70 -13.07
N ASP A 525 -31.61 -18.60 -13.72
CA ASP A 525 -30.71 -19.52 -13.03
C ASP A 525 -29.32 -18.89 -12.78
N ASP A 526 -28.46 -19.59 -12.05
CA ASP A 526 -27.13 -19.09 -11.70
C ASP A 526 -26.24 -18.88 -12.94
N VAL A 527 -26.40 -19.73 -13.96
CA VAL A 527 -25.63 -19.71 -15.21
C VAL A 527 -26.04 -18.53 -16.09
N ASP A 528 -27.33 -18.21 -16.11
CA ASP A 528 -27.88 -17.03 -16.77
C ASP A 528 -27.30 -15.74 -16.16
N HIS A 529 -27.22 -15.68 -14.83
CA HIS A 529 -26.57 -14.56 -14.13
C HIS A 529 -25.07 -14.50 -14.41
N ALA A 530 -24.39 -15.65 -14.55
CA ALA A 530 -22.98 -15.69 -14.97
C ALA A 530 -22.78 -15.12 -16.38
N ALA A 531 -23.68 -15.38 -17.33
CA ALA A 531 -23.63 -14.80 -18.67
C ALA A 531 -23.74 -13.27 -18.63
N PHE A 532 -24.70 -12.73 -17.87
CA PHE A 532 -24.84 -11.29 -17.64
C PHE A 532 -23.57 -10.69 -17.02
N ASN A 533 -23.03 -11.31 -15.98
CA ASN A 533 -21.83 -10.82 -15.30
C ASN A 533 -20.56 -10.97 -16.16
N ALA A 534 -20.53 -11.91 -17.11
CA ALA A 534 -19.45 -12.05 -18.07
C ALA A 534 -19.41 -10.89 -19.07
N VAL A 535 -20.56 -10.55 -19.69
CA VAL A 535 -20.66 -9.39 -20.59
C VAL A 535 -20.34 -8.10 -19.85
N ARG A 536 -20.77 -7.97 -18.59
CA ARG A 536 -20.40 -6.84 -17.72
C ARG A 536 -18.89 -6.71 -17.51
N ASN A 537 -18.17 -7.83 -17.48
CA ASN A 537 -16.71 -7.88 -17.39
C ASN A 537 -16.01 -7.73 -18.76
N GLY A 538 -16.75 -7.45 -19.83
CA GLY A 538 -16.21 -7.26 -21.19
C GLY A 538 -16.00 -8.55 -21.99
N TYR A 539 -16.61 -9.66 -21.57
CA TYR A 539 -16.57 -10.91 -22.33
C TYR A 539 -17.75 -10.99 -23.30
N PHE A 540 -17.47 -10.88 -24.60
CA PHE A 540 -18.49 -10.94 -25.66
C PHE A 540 -18.60 -12.31 -26.33
N SER A 541 -17.80 -13.29 -25.91
CA SER A 541 -17.91 -14.68 -26.37
C SER A 541 -17.27 -15.65 -25.37
N ASN A 542 -17.94 -16.77 -25.10
CA ASN A 542 -17.47 -17.86 -24.25
C ASN A 542 -16.85 -19.04 -25.05
N ALA A 543 -16.69 -18.89 -26.37
CA ALA A 543 -16.12 -19.91 -27.23
C ALA A 543 -14.62 -20.19 -26.95
N PRO A 544 -14.08 -21.36 -27.36
CA PRO A 544 -12.66 -21.65 -27.23
C PRO A 544 -11.78 -20.58 -27.89
N GLY A 545 -10.70 -20.19 -27.20
CA GLY A 545 -9.73 -19.19 -27.70
C GLY A 545 -10.06 -17.74 -27.33
N THR A 546 -11.28 -17.44 -26.89
CA THR A 546 -11.67 -16.09 -26.44
C THR A 546 -11.02 -15.73 -25.10
N PRO A 547 -10.98 -14.44 -24.70
CA PRO A 547 -10.49 -14.04 -23.39
C PRO A 547 -11.18 -14.79 -22.23
N TYR A 548 -12.50 -15.02 -22.31
CA TYR A 548 -13.26 -15.79 -21.33
C TYR A 548 -12.66 -17.20 -21.16
N ALA A 549 -12.49 -17.93 -22.26
CA ALA A 549 -11.94 -19.28 -22.23
C ALA A 549 -10.48 -19.31 -21.72
N GLN A 550 -9.67 -18.29 -22.07
CA GLN A 550 -8.29 -18.19 -21.60
C GLN A 550 -8.21 -17.99 -20.08
N HIS A 551 -9.07 -17.15 -19.50
CA HIS A 551 -9.17 -16.96 -18.05
C HIS A 551 -9.63 -18.24 -17.36
N ASP A 552 -10.69 -18.87 -17.84
CA ASP A 552 -11.20 -20.12 -17.29
C ASP A 552 -10.13 -21.22 -17.28
N GLN A 553 -9.38 -21.37 -18.38
CA GLN A 553 -8.26 -22.30 -18.47
C GLN A 553 -7.11 -21.97 -17.49
N ARG A 554 -6.76 -20.69 -17.31
CA ARG A 554 -5.73 -20.29 -16.34
C ARG A 554 -6.15 -20.60 -14.90
N LEU A 555 -7.41 -20.36 -14.55
CA LEU A 555 -7.96 -20.67 -13.23
C LEU A 555 -8.03 -22.19 -13.00
N LYS A 556 -8.53 -22.97 -13.97
CA LYS A 556 -8.50 -24.45 -13.93
C LYS A 556 -7.08 -24.98 -13.75
N LYS A 557 -6.11 -24.41 -14.46
CA LYS A 557 -4.70 -24.76 -14.32
C LYS A 557 -4.16 -24.47 -12.92
N ALA A 558 -4.54 -23.34 -12.33
CA ALA A 558 -4.10 -22.96 -11.00
C ALA A 558 -4.64 -23.90 -9.91
N THR A 559 -5.89 -24.33 -10.02
CA THR A 559 -6.55 -25.17 -9.00
C THR A 559 -6.36 -26.67 -9.21
N MET A 560 -6.17 -27.11 -10.45
CA MET A 560 -6.01 -28.54 -10.76
C MET A 560 -4.54 -28.88 -11.00
N GLU A 561 -3.91 -28.35 -12.05
CA GLU A 561 -2.56 -28.78 -12.43
C GLU A 561 -1.50 -28.45 -11.38
N TRP A 562 -1.50 -27.24 -10.82
CA TRP A 562 -0.47 -26.84 -9.84
C TRP A 562 -0.59 -27.57 -8.51
N VAL A 563 -1.82 -27.88 -8.08
CA VAL A 563 -2.09 -28.71 -6.91
C VAL A 563 -1.66 -30.14 -7.15
N MET A 564 -2.08 -30.74 -8.28
CA MET A 564 -1.69 -32.11 -8.63
C MET A 564 -0.16 -32.28 -8.72
N ARG A 565 0.56 -31.27 -9.21
CA ARG A 565 2.03 -31.26 -9.19
C ARG A 565 2.59 -31.19 -7.77
N ALA A 566 2.01 -30.37 -6.89
CA ALA A 566 2.42 -30.28 -5.49
C ALA A 566 2.14 -31.58 -4.74
N VAL A 567 0.99 -32.21 -4.93
CA VAL A 567 0.61 -33.51 -4.34
C VAL A 567 1.52 -34.62 -4.86
N ALA A 568 1.71 -34.73 -6.18
CA ALA A 568 2.52 -35.77 -6.81
C ALA A 568 4.01 -35.69 -6.45
N ALA A 569 4.52 -34.50 -6.07
CA ALA A 569 5.89 -34.33 -5.59
C ALA A 569 6.10 -34.85 -4.15
N ASN A 570 5.03 -34.98 -3.36
CA ASN A 570 5.10 -35.33 -1.94
C ASN A 570 4.48 -36.71 -1.61
N THR A 571 3.85 -37.39 -2.58
CA THR A 571 3.23 -38.71 -2.37
C THR A 571 4.27 -39.84 -2.50
N PRO A 572 4.44 -40.73 -1.50
CA PRO A 572 5.35 -41.87 -1.57
C PRO A 572 4.97 -42.87 -2.67
N GLU A 573 5.92 -43.71 -3.09
CA GLU A 573 5.79 -44.59 -4.26
C GLU A 573 4.73 -45.70 -4.16
N GLN A 574 4.21 -45.98 -2.97
CA GLN A 574 3.21 -47.02 -2.74
C GLN A 574 1.77 -46.47 -2.72
N ALA A 575 1.10 -46.69 -3.85
CA ALA A 575 -0.32 -47.01 -4.06
C ALA A 575 -1.44 -46.24 -3.32
N THR A 576 -2.19 -45.45 -4.10
CA THR A 576 -3.67 -45.44 -4.08
C THR A 576 -4.19 -45.40 -5.53
N ALA A 577 -5.28 -46.10 -5.83
CA ALA A 577 -5.86 -46.24 -7.17
C ALA A 577 -6.42 -44.91 -7.74
N THR A 578 -6.55 -43.88 -6.92
CA THR A 578 -7.02 -42.53 -7.28
C THR A 578 -5.89 -41.50 -7.37
N ALA A 579 -4.63 -41.89 -7.17
CA ALA A 579 -3.50 -40.97 -7.27
C ALA A 579 -3.28 -40.55 -8.75
N PRO A 580 -3.06 -39.24 -9.03
CA PRO A 580 -2.74 -38.78 -10.38
C PRO A 580 -1.59 -39.58 -10.98
N THR A 581 -1.80 -40.13 -12.17
CA THR A 581 -0.77 -40.80 -12.97
C THR A 581 0.48 -39.94 -13.01
N LYS A 582 1.59 -40.47 -12.48
CA LYS A 582 2.87 -39.75 -12.43
C LYS A 582 3.25 -39.31 -13.84
N SER A 583 3.46 -38.00 -14.03
CA SER A 583 4.00 -37.47 -15.28
C SER A 583 5.33 -38.15 -15.63
N SER A 584 5.58 -38.36 -16.92
CA SER A 584 6.80 -39.04 -17.41
C SER A 584 8.07 -38.42 -16.79
N LEU A 585 9.01 -39.29 -16.40
CA LEU A 585 10.32 -38.93 -15.82
C LEU A 585 11.00 -37.70 -16.45
N PRO A 586 11.04 -37.53 -17.79
CA PRO A 586 11.65 -36.33 -18.40
C PRO A 586 10.93 -35.02 -18.05
N ARG A 587 9.58 -34.97 -17.95
CA ARG A 587 8.85 -33.74 -17.56
C ARG A 587 9.09 -33.33 -16.10
N ARG A 588 9.42 -34.28 -15.22
CA ARG A 588 9.76 -34.01 -13.80
C ARG A 588 11.13 -33.37 -13.63
N LEU A 589 12.05 -33.69 -14.54
CA LEU A 589 13.41 -33.20 -14.52
C LEU A 589 13.46 -31.74 -15.02
N VAL A 590 12.70 -31.38 -16.05
CA VAL A 590 12.69 -30.01 -16.60
C VAL A 590 11.98 -29.02 -15.64
N PRO A 591 12.69 -28.09 -14.97
CA PRO A 591 12.12 -27.22 -13.93
C PRO A 591 11.07 -26.25 -14.43
N THR A 592 11.22 -25.81 -15.68
CA THR A 592 10.32 -24.84 -16.32
C THR A 592 8.94 -25.45 -16.63
N LEU A 593 8.86 -26.79 -16.73
CA LEU A 593 7.62 -27.52 -16.99
C LEU A 593 6.87 -27.90 -15.72
N ASN A 594 7.57 -28.16 -14.61
CA ASN A 594 6.97 -28.56 -13.32
C ASN A 594 6.82 -27.39 -12.33
N LYS A 595 6.40 -26.22 -12.83
CA LYS A 595 6.19 -25.03 -12.00
C LYS A 595 4.88 -25.09 -11.21
N THR A 596 4.96 -24.72 -9.93
CA THR A 596 3.83 -24.58 -9.00
C THR A 596 4.22 -23.61 -7.87
N PRO A 597 3.34 -22.67 -7.47
CA PRO A 597 3.58 -21.81 -6.30
C PRO A 597 3.31 -22.52 -4.97
N PHE A 598 2.73 -23.72 -4.99
CA PHE A 598 2.25 -24.44 -3.80
C PHE A 598 3.18 -25.56 -3.33
N ALA A 599 4.47 -25.49 -3.69
CA ALA A 599 5.45 -26.44 -3.16
C ALA A 599 5.60 -26.28 -1.64
N LYS A 600 5.85 -27.40 -0.93
CA LYS A 600 6.03 -27.41 0.53
C LYS A 600 6.98 -26.32 1.04
N SER A 601 8.15 -26.20 0.41
CA SER A 601 9.13 -25.17 0.77
C SER A 601 8.62 -23.74 0.57
N THR A 602 7.77 -23.51 -0.43
CA THR A 602 7.21 -22.19 -0.73
C THR A 602 6.11 -21.83 0.29
N LEU A 603 5.25 -22.79 0.67
CA LEU A 603 4.22 -22.60 1.70
C LEU A 603 4.83 -22.30 3.07
N ASP A 604 5.83 -23.08 3.50
CA ASP A 604 6.52 -22.85 4.79
C ASP A 604 7.16 -21.45 4.86
N ARG A 605 7.72 -20.98 3.74
CA ARG A 605 8.28 -19.63 3.63
C ARG A 605 7.21 -18.56 3.60
N ALA A 606 6.08 -18.81 2.93
CA ALA A 606 4.94 -17.90 2.92
C ALA A 606 4.39 -17.67 4.32
N TYR A 607 4.34 -18.69 5.17
CA TYR A 607 4.02 -18.52 6.58
C TYR A 607 5.07 -17.65 7.29
N SER A 608 6.36 -17.94 7.14
CA SER A 608 7.42 -17.17 7.82
C SER A 608 7.48 -15.71 7.38
N VAL A 609 7.36 -15.43 6.07
CA VAL A 609 7.33 -14.06 5.53
C VAL A 609 6.05 -13.37 5.98
N GLY A 610 4.88 -13.99 5.82
CA GLY A 610 3.61 -13.40 6.23
C GLY A 610 3.57 -13.05 7.72
N GLU A 611 3.99 -13.96 8.58
CA GLU A 611 4.04 -13.75 10.04
C GLU A 611 5.07 -12.70 10.44
N SER A 612 6.24 -12.65 9.77
CA SER A 612 7.23 -11.57 9.99
C SER A 612 6.67 -10.19 9.64
N MET A 613 5.71 -10.13 8.72
CA MET A 613 4.97 -8.92 8.34
C MET A 613 3.71 -8.71 9.20
N GLY A 614 3.48 -9.53 10.24
CA GLY A 614 2.33 -9.40 11.12
C GLY A 614 1.01 -9.92 10.55
N LEU A 615 1.01 -10.56 9.39
CA LEU A 615 -0.18 -11.21 8.83
C LEU A 615 -0.56 -12.44 9.67
N GLN A 616 -1.85 -12.69 9.80
CA GLN A 616 -2.34 -13.92 10.40
C GLN A 616 -2.24 -15.07 9.40
N SER A 617 -1.74 -16.21 9.86
CA SER A 617 -1.58 -17.43 9.08
C SER A 617 -2.36 -18.57 9.75
N PRO A 618 -2.70 -19.65 9.02
CA PRO A 618 -3.26 -20.85 9.64
C PRO A 618 -2.31 -21.40 10.73
N ARG A 619 -1.00 -21.31 10.50
CA ARG A 619 0.03 -21.74 11.45
C ARG A 619 -0.08 -21.00 12.78
N LYS A 620 -0.18 -19.67 12.74
CA LYS A 620 -0.31 -18.82 13.92
C LYS A 620 -1.65 -18.99 14.65
N GLN A 621 -2.76 -19.16 13.91
CA GLN A 621 -4.07 -19.45 14.50
C GLN A 621 -4.08 -20.77 15.26
N VAL A 622 -3.55 -21.85 14.66
CA VAL A 622 -3.47 -23.16 15.33
C VAL A 622 -2.50 -23.12 16.50
N ASP A 623 -1.37 -22.41 16.39
CA ASP A 623 -0.45 -22.21 17.52
C ASP A 623 -1.13 -21.50 18.70
N GLN A 624 -1.94 -20.46 18.46
CA GLN A 624 -2.71 -19.78 19.52
C GLN A 624 -3.70 -20.72 20.22
N VAL A 625 -4.42 -21.55 19.46
CA VAL A 625 -5.33 -22.56 20.01
C VAL A 625 -4.56 -23.59 20.82
N ILE A 626 -3.41 -24.06 20.34
CA ILE A 626 -2.54 -24.99 21.08
C ILE A 626 -2.07 -24.34 22.39
N SER A 627 -1.59 -23.09 22.36
CA SER A 627 -1.11 -22.40 23.57
C SER A 627 -2.23 -22.14 24.58
N ALA A 628 -3.45 -21.84 24.12
CA ALA A 628 -4.63 -21.73 24.98
C ALA A 628 -4.95 -23.09 25.66
N ARG A 629 -4.94 -24.18 24.89
CA ARG A 629 -5.17 -25.54 25.43
C ARG A 629 -4.07 -25.99 26.38
N ILE A 630 -2.80 -25.67 26.10
CA ILE A 630 -1.70 -25.91 27.03
C ILE A 630 -1.98 -25.18 28.36
N SER A 631 -2.40 -23.92 28.31
CA SER A 631 -2.69 -23.13 29.51
C SER A 631 -3.86 -23.70 30.31
N MET A 632 -4.94 -24.12 29.63
CA MET A 632 -6.08 -24.80 30.28
C MET A 632 -5.65 -26.11 30.93
N LEU A 633 -4.89 -26.97 30.22
CA LEU A 633 -4.42 -28.24 30.76
C LEU A 633 -3.49 -28.02 31.97
N GLU A 634 -2.67 -26.97 31.98
CA GLU A 634 -1.86 -26.61 33.15
C GLU A 634 -2.69 -26.21 34.36
N GLU A 635 -3.79 -25.49 34.15
CA GLU A 635 -4.70 -25.12 35.22
C GLU A 635 -5.39 -26.36 35.80
N THR A 636 -5.88 -27.26 34.94
CA THR A 636 -6.44 -28.56 35.35
C THR A 636 -5.41 -29.38 36.14
N LEU A 637 -4.17 -29.45 35.66
CA LEU A 637 -3.09 -30.18 36.32
C LEU A 637 -2.65 -29.54 37.66
N LYS A 638 -2.77 -28.21 37.82
CA LYS A 638 -2.55 -27.53 39.10
C LYS A 638 -3.63 -27.90 40.11
N ASN A 639 -4.89 -27.96 39.68
CA ASN A 639 -6.03 -28.29 40.51
C ASN A 639 -6.05 -29.79 40.89
N ALA A 640 -5.53 -30.66 40.04
CA ALA A 640 -5.42 -32.11 40.26
C ALA A 640 -4.33 -32.55 41.27
N LYS A 641 -3.53 -31.62 41.83
CA LYS A 641 -2.42 -31.92 42.76
C LYS A 641 -2.82 -32.71 44.03
N GLY A 642 -4.11 -32.75 44.37
CA GLY A 642 -4.66 -33.44 45.54
C GLY A 642 -4.88 -34.96 45.39
N ALA A 643 -4.61 -35.58 44.23
CA ALA A 643 -4.87 -37.00 43.98
C ALA A 643 -3.59 -37.87 44.08
N PRO A 644 -3.27 -38.51 45.23
CA PRO A 644 -2.02 -39.24 45.43
C PRO A 644 -1.85 -40.47 44.53
N GLY A 645 -2.95 -41.12 44.11
CA GLY A 645 -2.92 -42.29 43.21
C GLY A 645 -2.55 -41.98 41.75
N LEU A 646 -2.55 -40.70 41.35
CA LEU A 646 -2.40 -40.25 39.96
C LEU A 646 -1.15 -39.38 39.73
N GLN A 647 -0.27 -39.27 40.73
CA GLN A 647 0.88 -38.37 40.68
C GLN A 647 1.84 -38.64 39.52
N LEU A 648 2.00 -39.90 39.10
CA LEU A 648 2.87 -40.26 37.99
C LEU A 648 2.30 -39.78 36.65
N GLU A 649 0.99 -39.97 36.42
CA GLU A 649 0.28 -39.50 35.22
C GLU A 649 0.25 -37.96 35.15
N ILE A 650 -0.07 -37.30 36.26
CA ILE A 650 -0.04 -35.83 36.37
C ILE A 650 1.37 -35.31 36.09
N SER A 651 2.42 -35.97 36.59
CA SER A 651 3.80 -35.56 36.34
C SER A 651 4.25 -35.81 34.91
N ALA A 652 3.76 -36.88 34.26
CA ALA A 652 4.01 -37.17 32.86
C ALA A 652 3.33 -36.14 31.93
N ALA A 653 2.10 -35.73 32.25
CA ALA A 653 1.40 -34.64 31.56
C ALA A 653 2.20 -33.33 31.64
N HIS A 654 2.67 -32.95 32.83
CA HIS A 654 3.51 -31.76 32.99
C HIS A 654 4.83 -31.88 32.21
N ALA A 655 5.47 -33.05 32.20
CA ALA A 655 6.71 -33.26 31.46
C ALA A 655 6.53 -33.13 29.94
N MET A 656 5.38 -33.58 29.42
CA MET A 656 4.99 -33.34 28.03
C MET A 656 4.79 -31.85 27.75
N LEU A 657 4.04 -31.13 28.58
CA LEU A 657 3.83 -29.69 28.41
C LEU A 657 5.14 -28.89 28.49
N ASP A 658 6.03 -29.22 29.43
CA ASP A 658 7.34 -28.59 29.55
C ASP A 658 8.22 -28.83 28.30
N HIS A 659 8.14 -30.02 27.69
CA HIS A 659 8.80 -30.31 26.42
C HIS A 659 8.24 -29.45 25.29
N LEU A 660 6.92 -29.34 25.17
CA LEU A 660 6.27 -28.51 24.14
C LEU A 660 6.64 -27.03 24.30
N LYS A 661 6.60 -26.50 25.52
CA LYS A 661 7.06 -25.12 25.82
C LYS A 661 8.54 -24.93 25.52
N SER A 662 9.38 -25.96 25.71
CA SER A 662 10.79 -25.92 25.32
C SER A 662 10.98 -25.81 23.80
N LEU A 663 10.13 -26.50 23.02
CA LEU A 663 10.14 -26.40 21.56
C LEU A 663 9.70 -25.01 21.09
N GLU A 664 8.64 -24.46 21.69
CA GLU A 664 8.15 -23.11 21.40
C GLU A 664 9.22 -22.05 21.71
N LYS A 665 9.87 -22.13 22.88
CA LYS A 665 10.99 -21.24 23.25
C LYS A 665 12.19 -21.31 22.30
N LYS A 666 12.38 -22.43 21.60
CA LYS A 666 13.41 -22.59 20.56
C LYS A 666 12.98 -22.02 19.20
N GLY A 667 11.81 -21.39 19.11
CA GLY A 667 11.26 -20.85 17.86
C GLY A 667 10.59 -21.90 16.98
N THR A 668 10.16 -23.05 17.54
CA THR A 668 9.44 -24.07 16.78
C THR A 668 7.94 -23.84 16.90
N HIS A 669 7.25 -23.70 15.77
CA HIS A 669 5.79 -23.63 15.71
C HIS A 669 5.17 -25.00 16.03
N LEU A 670 4.41 -25.10 17.12
CA LEU A 670 3.86 -26.35 17.62
C LEU A 670 2.83 -26.97 16.66
N SER A 671 2.10 -26.14 15.92
CA SER A 671 1.14 -26.55 14.90
C SER A 671 1.73 -27.37 13.75
N GLN A 672 3.03 -27.24 13.48
CA GLN A 672 3.74 -28.03 12.46
C GLN A 672 4.55 -29.21 13.05
N VAL A 673 4.49 -29.41 14.36
CA VAL A 673 5.21 -30.49 15.05
C VAL A 673 4.37 -31.75 15.08
N THR A 674 5.00 -32.86 14.69
CA THR A 674 4.50 -34.22 14.92
C THR A 674 5.41 -34.90 15.91
N LEU A 675 4.83 -35.55 16.92
CA LEU A 675 5.60 -36.23 17.97
C LEU A 675 6.35 -37.43 17.37
N LYS A 676 7.64 -37.54 17.72
CA LYS A 676 8.53 -38.62 17.28
C LYS A 676 9.18 -39.30 18.48
N LYS A 677 9.80 -40.46 18.24
CA LYS A 677 10.55 -41.23 19.25
C LYS A 677 11.55 -40.41 20.07
N ARG A 678 12.19 -39.41 19.45
CA ARG A 678 13.13 -38.50 20.15
C ARG A 678 12.44 -37.61 21.18
N ASP A 679 11.20 -37.21 20.92
CA ASP A 679 10.39 -36.38 21.82
C ASP A 679 9.98 -37.20 23.03
N GLY A 680 9.71 -38.50 22.85
CA GLY A 680 9.61 -39.51 23.92
C GLY A 680 10.78 -39.48 24.90
N LYS A 681 12.01 -39.54 24.39
CA LYS A 681 13.21 -39.49 25.25
C LYS A 681 13.33 -38.18 26.04
N SER A 682 12.98 -37.05 25.42
CA SER A 682 12.97 -35.75 26.09
C SER A 682 11.91 -35.68 27.19
N MET A 683 10.69 -36.16 26.93
CA MET A 683 9.61 -36.24 27.92
C MET A 683 9.99 -37.13 29.09
N GLN A 684 10.61 -38.30 28.83
CA GLN A 684 11.10 -39.21 29.88
C GLN A 684 12.17 -38.54 30.75
N SER A 685 13.10 -37.79 30.15
CA SER A 685 14.12 -37.04 30.88
C SER A 685 13.52 -35.97 31.79
N LEU A 686 12.52 -35.23 31.30
CA LEU A 686 11.82 -34.20 32.09
C LEU A 686 10.98 -34.82 33.21
N LEU A 687 10.30 -35.93 32.95
CA LEU A 687 9.56 -36.70 33.96
C LEU A 687 10.51 -37.17 35.08
N LYS A 688 11.66 -37.73 34.70
CA LYS A 688 12.68 -38.19 35.65
C LYS A 688 13.17 -37.06 36.56
N ALA A 689 13.46 -35.89 35.98
CA ALA A 689 13.86 -34.71 36.74
C ALA A 689 12.76 -34.26 37.72
N ARG A 690 11.49 -34.27 37.29
CA ARG A 690 10.35 -33.85 38.12
C ARG A 690 10.09 -34.80 39.29
N VAL A 691 10.11 -36.11 39.06
CA VAL A 691 9.94 -37.12 40.12
C VAL A 691 11.08 -37.06 41.12
N GLN A 692 12.32 -36.84 40.66
CA GLN A 692 13.46 -36.63 41.55
C GLN A 692 13.31 -35.36 42.39
N GLN A 693 12.86 -34.26 41.80
CA GLN A 693 12.62 -33.00 42.52
C GLN A 693 11.50 -33.13 43.56
N GLN A 694 10.39 -33.80 43.24
CA GLN A 694 9.31 -34.06 44.19
C GLN A 694 9.74 -34.95 45.37
N ARG A 695 10.56 -35.98 45.10
CA ARG A 695 11.15 -36.81 46.17
C ARG A 695 12.08 -35.99 47.07
N LEU A 696 12.92 -35.14 46.48
CA LEU A 696 13.81 -34.25 47.24
C LEU A 696 13.02 -33.26 48.11
N SER A 697 11.93 -32.68 47.61
CA SER A 697 11.07 -31.81 48.42
C SER A 697 10.35 -32.56 49.55
N GLN A 698 9.86 -33.78 49.30
CA GLN A 698 9.24 -34.61 50.35
C GLN A 698 10.23 -35.05 51.43
N ILE A 699 11.51 -35.24 51.08
CA ILE A 699 12.59 -35.56 52.03
C ILE A 699 13.00 -34.31 52.83
N TRP A 700 12.95 -33.12 52.23
CA TRP A 700 13.27 -31.86 52.94
C TRP A 700 12.19 -31.39 53.92
N ASP A 701 10.91 -31.75 53.70
CA ASP A 701 9.79 -31.30 54.54
C ASP A 701 9.50 -32.18 55.77
N LYS A 702 10.19 -33.31 55.96
CA LYS A 702 10.07 -34.12 57.20
C LYS A 702 11.38 -34.14 57.98
N PRO A 703 11.47 -33.47 59.15
CA PRO A 703 12.55 -33.78 60.10
C PRO A 703 12.37 -35.22 60.58
N ASP A 704 13.48 -35.94 60.73
CA ASP A 704 13.48 -37.18 61.49
C ASP A 704 13.16 -36.88 62.97
N ALA A 705 12.80 -37.91 63.75
CA ALA A 705 12.41 -37.78 65.17
C ALA A 705 13.47 -37.11 66.07
N ASN A 706 14.68 -36.86 65.56
CA ASN A 706 15.81 -36.24 66.24
C ASN A 706 16.24 -34.87 65.65
N GLY A 707 15.49 -34.29 64.70
CA GLY A 707 15.71 -32.92 64.23
C GLY A 707 16.93 -32.69 63.33
N LYS A 708 17.51 -33.73 62.69
CA LYS A 708 18.65 -33.60 61.77
C LYS A 708 18.21 -33.80 60.31
N ARG A 709 18.38 -32.75 59.50
CA ARG A 709 18.15 -32.83 58.04
C ARG A 709 19.18 -33.75 57.38
N ALA A 710 18.72 -34.81 56.71
CA ALA A 710 19.58 -35.80 56.06
C ALA A 710 20.43 -35.19 54.93
N VAL A 711 21.72 -35.53 54.89
CA VAL A 711 22.68 -35.12 53.87
C VAL A 711 22.59 -36.04 52.64
N ASN A 712 22.55 -35.42 51.46
CA ASN A 712 22.40 -36.03 50.13
C ASN A 712 23.31 -37.25 49.88
N VAL A 713 22.71 -38.44 49.79
CA VAL A 713 23.31 -39.58 49.06
C VAL A 713 22.75 -39.57 47.64
N LEU A 714 23.63 -39.34 46.66
CA LEU A 714 23.38 -39.53 45.23
C LEU A 714 22.88 -40.97 44.98
N HIS A 715 21.57 -41.19 45.09
CA HIS A 715 20.96 -42.45 44.73
C HIS A 715 21.07 -42.64 43.21
N LYS A 716 21.62 -43.79 42.79
CA LYS A 716 21.62 -44.22 41.39
C LYS A 716 20.20 -44.10 40.85
N ALA A 717 20.04 -43.24 39.84
CA ALA A 717 18.74 -42.84 39.36
C ALA A 717 17.97 -44.04 38.77
N GLN A 718 16.90 -44.46 39.46
CA GLN A 718 15.98 -45.50 38.99
C GLN A 718 15.50 -45.18 37.56
N HIS A 719 15.38 -46.20 36.72
CA HIS A 719 14.78 -46.09 35.40
C HIS A 719 13.28 -45.82 35.55
N ILE A 720 12.84 -44.62 35.20
CA ILE A 720 11.42 -44.24 35.20
C ILE A 720 10.95 -44.33 33.76
N GLU A 721 10.02 -45.23 33.48
CA GLU A 721 9.39 -45.37 32.17
C GLU A 721 8.25 -44.36 32.03
N LEU A 722 8.02 -43.92 30.79
CA LEU A 722 6.84 -43.11 30.47
C LEU A 722 5.58 -43.96 30.62
N PRO A 723 4.49 -43.43 31.20
CA PRO A 723 3.23 -44.17 31.23
C PRO A 723 2.74 -44.55 29.82
N PRO A 724 1.91 -45.61 29.69
CA PRO A 724 1.54 -46.21 28.41
C PRO A 724 1.05 -45.20 27.37
N LEU A 725 0.14 -44.28 27.74
CA LEU A 725 -0.37 -43.24 26.85
C LEU A 725 0.76 -42.37 26.26
N TYR A 726 1.62 -41.82 27.11
CA TYR A 726 2.70 -40.93 26.65
C TYR A 726 3.76 -41.65 25.81
N SER A 727 3.95 -42.95 26.07
CA SER A 727 4.78 -43.80 25.23
C SER A 727 4.16 -44.04 23.84
N GLU A 728 2.82 -44.17 23.76
CA GLU A 728 2.07 -44.30 22.52
C GLU A 728 2.08 -42.99 21.73
N LEU A 729 1.84 -41.85 22.39
CA LEU A 729 1.90 -40.51 21.81
C LEU A 729 3.25 -40.20 21.16
N ALA A 730 4.35 -40.63 21.79
CA ALA A 730 5.70 -40.47 21.24
C ALA A 730 5.96 -41.32 19.97
N ASN A 731 5.14 -42.34 19.72
CA ASN A 731 5.29 -43.29 18.62
C ASN A 731 4.25 -43.14 17.50
N SER A 732 3.15 -42.43 17.73
CA SER A 732 1.96 -42.40 16.86
C SER A 732 1.97 -41.34 15.74
N LYS A 733 3.03 -40.51 15.62
CA LYS A 733 3.14 -39.39 14.64
C LYS A 733 1.94 -38.43 14.68
N LEU A 734 1.27 -38.31 15.83
CA LEU A 734 0.18 -37.37 16.04
C LEU A 734 0.70 -35.93 15.99
N SER A 735 -0.16 -35.00 15.57
CA SER A 735 0.10 -33.57 15.73
C SER A 735 0.09 -33.21 17.21
N VAL A 736 0.74 -32.10 17.59
CA VAL A 736 0.71 -31.62 18.98
C VAL A 736 -0.73 -31.39 19.46
N TYR A 737 -1.60 -30.86 18.60
CA TYR A 737 -3.01 -30.65 18.93
C TYR A 737 -3.74 -31.97 19.25
N GLU A 738 -3.61 -32.98 18.38
CA GLU A 738 -4.19 -34.31 18.60
C GLU A 738 -3.65 -34.95 19.89
N ALA A 739 -2.35 -34.79 20.16
CA ALA A 739 -1.72 -35.32 21.35
C ALA A 739 -2.22 -34.66 22.63
N ILE A 740 -2.41 -33.33 22.64
CA ILE A 740 -2.96 -32.61 23.80
C ILE A 740 -4.40 -33.04 24.06
N ASN A 741 -5.23 -33.16 23.02
CA ASN A 741 -6.62 -33.60 23.20
C ASN A 741 -6.71 -35.01 23.76
N ARG A 742 -5.87 -35.95 23.29
CA ARG A 742 -5.84 -37.33 23.81
C ARG A 742 -5.36 -37.38 25.27
N VAL A 743 -4.49 -36.46 25.69
CA VAL A 743 -4.11 -36.31 27.11
C VAL A 743 -5.23 -35.70 27.92
N ASP A 744 -5.93 -34.70 27.41
CA ASP A 744 -7.08 -34.08 28.07
C ASP A 744 -8.22 -35.10 28.29
N GLU A 745 -8.57 -35.87 27.26
CA GLU A 745 -9.54 -36.97 27.33
C GLU A 745 -9.14 -37.99 28.39
N HIS A 746 -7.88 -38.44 28.38
CA HIS A 746 -7.38 -39.41 29.36
C HIS A 746 -7.40 -38.86 30.80
N LEU A 747 -7.06 -37.59 30.99
CA LEU A 747 -7.13 -36.95 32.31
C LEU A 747 -8.58 -36.83 32.77
N ARG A 748 -9.55 -36.57 31.88
CA ARG A 748 -10.98 -36.55 32.24
C ARG A 748 -11.50 -37.91 32.67
N GLU A 749 -11.06 -38.99 32.01
CA GLU A 749 -11.44 -40.36 32.37
C GLU A 749 -10.96 -40.77 33.77
N ILE A 750 -9.80 -40.25 34.19
CA ILE A 750 -9.12 -40.71 35.39
C ILE A 750 -9.31 -39.76 36.59
N LEU A 751 -9.58 -38.47 36.35
CA LEU A 751 -9.80 -37.49 37.42
C LEU A 751 -11.21 -37.61 38.05
N PRO A 752 -11.33 -37.49 39.39
CA PRO A 752 -12.63 -37.47 40.08
C PRO A 752 -13.55 -36.35 39.55
N PRO A 753 -14.89 -36.53 39.55
CA PRO A 753 -15.85 -35.54 39.02
C PRO A 753 -15.70 -34.12 39.59
N ALA A 754 -15.28 -33.99 40.84
CA ALA A 754 -15.04 -32.70 41.50
C ALA A 754 -13.79 -31.94 41.00
N LEU A 755 -12.90 -32.63 40.27
CA LEU A 755 -11.65 -32.09 39.72
C LEU A 755 -11.67 -32.08 38.18
N GLN A 756 -12.79 -32.48 37.56
CA GLN A 756 -12.98 -32.40 36.13
C GLN A 756 -13.13 -30.93 35.71
N PRO A 757 -12.50 -30.50 34.61
CA PRO A 757 -12.67 -29.15 34.10
C PRO A 757 -14.14 -28.91 33.72
N ALA A 758 -14.65 -27.69 33.94
CA ALA A 758 -15.96 -27.30 33.44
C ALA A 758 -16.02 -27.51 31.93
N GLN A 759 -17.12 -28.08 31.41
CA GLN A 759 -17.35 -28.20 29.97
C GLN A 759 -17.21 -26.81 29.35
N SER A 760 -16.16 -26.61 28.54
CA SER A 760 -16.14 -25.47 27.65
C SER A 760 -17.16 -25.77 26.54
N ALA A 761 -18.16 -24.90 26.39
CA ALA A 761 -19.23 -25.03 25.41
C ALA A 761 -18.76 -24.97 23.93
N GLU A 762 -17.44 -25.03 23.68
CA GLU A 762 -16.80 -25.00 22.35
C GLU A 762 -16.29 -26.39 21.91
N GLU A 763 -17.00 -27.47 22.25
CA GLU A 763 -16.63 -28.84 21.82
C GLU A 763 -16.94 -29.15 20.34
N VAL A 764 -17.52 -28.21 19.59
CA VAL A 764 -17.55 -28.28 18.13
C VAL A 764 -16.31 -27.58 17.60
N LEU A 765 -15.27 -28.37 17.28
CA LEU A 765 -14.18 -27.90 16.43
C LEU A 765 -14.80 -27.30 15.15
N ASP A 766 -14.59 -26.02 14.94
CA ASP A 766 -14.89 -25.37 13.68
C ASP A 766 -14.26 -26.21 12.55
N GLN A 767 -15.04 -26.54 11.52
CA GLN A 767 -14.58 -27.35 10.39
C GLN A 767 -13.30 -26.76 9.76
N ASP A 768 -13.19 -25.44 9.82
CA ASP A 768 -12.01 -24.70 9.36
C ASP A 768 -10.74 -24.99 10.17
N LEU A 769 -10.85 -25.11 11.49
CA LEU A 769 -9.73 -25.40 12.37
C LEU A 769 -9.21 -26.83 12.14
N ASN A 770 -10.12 -27.79 11.96
CA ASN A 770 -9.76 -29.17 11.59
C ASN A 770 -9.02 -29.23 10.25
N ALA A 771 -9.49 -28.49 9.24
CA ALA A 771 -8.82 -28.40 7.95
C ALA A 771 -7.42 -27.77 8.07
N ALA A 772 -7.27 -26.71 8.88
CA ALA A 772 -5.99 -26.07 9.14
C ALA A 772 -5.00 -27.01 9.84
N ILE A 773 -5.44 -27.76 10.86
CA ILE A 773 -4.62 -28.75 11.56
C ILE A 773 -4.15 -29.85 10.59
N LYS A 774 -5.05 -30.36 9.73
CA LYS A 774 -4.71 -31.37 8.71
C LYS A 774 -3.64 -30.84 7.74
N LEU A 775 -3.80 -29.62 7.24
CA LEU A 775 -2.85 -28.96 6.33
C LEU A 775 -1.47 -28.75 6.98
N LEU A 776 -1.42 -28.33 8.25
CA LEU A 776 -0.17 -28.06 8.95
C LEU A 776 0.55 -29.34 9.38
N LYS A 777 -0.19 -30.42 9.66
CA LYS A 777 0.36 -31.75 9.92
C LYS A 777 1.08 -32.32 8.70
N THR A 778 0.49 -32.21 7.50
CA THR A 778 1.10 -32.70 6.25
C THR A 778 2.18 -31.74 5.71
N ARG A 779 2.04 -30.43 5.97
CA ARG A 779 2.90 -29.33 5.47
C ARG A 779 2.90 -29.18 3.95
N HIS A 780 1.93 -29.76 3.27
CA HIS A 780 1.72 -29.60 1.83
C HIS A 780 0.24 -29.74 1.50
N LEU A 781 -0.18 -29.20 0.36
CA LEU A 781 -1.53 -29.43 -0.14
C LEU A 781 -1.70 -30.92 -0.43
N SER A 782 -2.79 -31.50 0.06
CA SER A 782 -3.23 -32.88 -0.16
C SER A 782 -4.43 -32.91 -1.11
N GLU A 783 -5.25 -31.86 -1.08
CA GLU A 783 -6.47 -31.69 -1.88
C GLU A 783 -6.61 -30.24 -2.37
N LYS A 784 -7.51 -29.97 -3.32
CA LYS A 784 -7.70 -28.62 -3.89
C LYS A 784 -8.20 -27.64 -2.82
N SER A 785 -9.08 -28.08 -1.93
CA SER A 785 -9.67 -27.33 -0.80
C SER A 785 -8.63 -26.71 0.12
N ASP A 786 -7.45 -27.31 0.23
CA ASP A 786 -6.36 -26.79 1.06
C ASP A 786 -5.86 -25.41 0.60
N ILE A 787 -6.10 -25.02 -0.67
CA ILE A 787 -5.82 -23.65 -1.15
C ILE A 787 -6.67 -22.64 -0.36
N VAL A 788 -7.96 -22.94 -0.18
CA VAL A 788 -8.88 -22.07 0.57
C VAL A 788 -8.43 -21.99 2.02
N THR A 789 -8.13 -23.14 2.65
CA THR A 789 -7.61 -23.20 4.03
C THR A 789 -6.31 -22.41 4.20
N PHE A 790 -5.40 -22.46 3.22
CA PHE A 790 -4.15 -21.70 3.25
C PHE A 790 -4.39 -20.18 3.21
N PHE A 791 -5.20 -19.70 2.26
CA PHE A 791 -5.39 -18.25 2.05
C PHE A 791 -6.44 -17.62 2.94
N LYS A 792 -7.38 -18.38 3.50
CA LYS A 792 -8.49 -17.87 4.32
C LYS A 792 -8.06 -16.87 5.40
N PRO A 793 -7.10 -17.17 6.30
CA PRO A 793 -6.68 -16.19 7.31
C PRO A 793 -5.94 -15.00 6.70
N PHE A 794 -5.16 -15.20 5.63
CA PHE A 794 -4.52 -14.09 4.93
C PHE A 794 -5.54 -13.15 4.28
N ILE A 795 -6.69 -13.67 3.83
CA ILE A 795 -7.78 -12.89 3.23
C ILE A 795 -8.52 -12.11 4.32
N LEU A 796 -9.00 -12.82 5.35
CA LEU A 796 -9.87 -12.25 6.39
C LEU A 796 -9.17 -11.20 7.25
N GLU A 797 -7.86 -11.31 7.42
CA GLU A 797 -7.08 -10.41 8.28
C GLU A 797 -6.21 -9.41 7.48
N SER A 798 -6.34 -9.38 6.15
CA SER A 798 -5.59 -8.46 5.30
C SER A 798 -5.97 -7.01 5.62
N ARG A 799 -4.96 -6.16 5.85
CA ARG A 799 -5.12 -4.71 5.98
C ARG A 799 -4.71 -4.00 4.69
N LEU A 800 -4.99 -2.69 4.65
CA LEU A 800 -4.65 -1.87 3.49
C LEU A 800 -3.15 -1.90 3.16
N ARG A 801 -2.89 -2.14 1.88
CA ARG A 801 -1.61 -2.33 1.19
C ARG A 801 -0.79 -3.54 1.62
N ASP A 802 -1.39 -4.48 2.35
CA ASP A 802 -0.75 -5.76 2.62
C ASP A 802 -0.69 -6.59 1.34
N ARG A 803 0.46 -7.24 1.13
CA ARG A 803 0.72 -8.09 -0.03
C ARG A 803 1.37 -9.39 0.40
N LEU A 804 0.93 -10.48 -0.19
CA LEU A 804 1.60 -11.77 -0.12
C LEU A 804 1.65 -12.39 -1.53
N ARG A 805 2.86 -12.59 -2.07
CA ARG A 805 3.07 -13.26 -3.35
C ARG A 805 3.87 -14.54 -3.13
N LEU A 806 3.35 -15.64 -3.65
CA LEU A 806 4.01 -16.94 -3.72
C LEU A 806 4.38 -17.23 -5.17
N GLY A 807 5.65 -17.54 -5.41
CA GLY A 807 6.21 -17.84 -6.71
C GLY A 807 7.00 -19.13 -6.68
N GLY A 808 6.80 -20.00 -7.68
CA GLY A 808 7.54 -21.24 -7.81
C GLY A 808 7.72 -21.66 -9.26
N GLY A 809 8.90 -22.18 -9.58
CA GLY A 809 9.25 -22.56 -10.94
C GLY A 809 10.71 -22.98 -11.08
N GLY A 810 11.34 -22.59 -12.19
CA GLY A 810 12.76 -22.83 -12.36
C GLY A 810 13.37 -22.18 -13.59
N THR A 811 14.69 -22.34 -13.69
CA THR A 811 15.55 -21.69 -14.66
C THR A 811 16.31 -22.74 -15.46
N LEU A 812 16.31 -22.57 -16.78
CA LEU A 812 17.13 -23.31 -17.72
C LEU A 812 18.01 -22.34 -18.48
N GLY A 813 19.29 -22.65 -18.62
CA GLY A 813 20.21 -21.79 -19.35
C GLY A 813 21.43 -22.54 -19.83
N VAL A 814 22.17 -21.88 -20.70
CA VAL A 814 23.47 -22.33 -21.17
C VAL A 814 24.45 -21.18 -20.98
N GLY A 815 25.64 -21.52 -20.53
CA GLY A 815 26.69 -20.54 -20.30
C GLY A 815 28.05 -21.13 -20.59
N LEU A 816 28.99 -20.24 -20.87
CA LEU A 816 30.38 -20.58 -20.79
C LEU A 816 30.73 -20.64 -19.30
N PRO A 817 31.23 -21.77 -18.77
CA PRO A 817 31.73 -21.81 -17.40
C PRO A 817 32.82 -20.75 -17.24
N SER A 818 33.06 -20.29 -16.01
CA SER A 818 34.16 -19.37 -15.72
C SER A 818 35.49 -20.06 -15.99
N LEU A 819 35.99 -19.96 -17.21
CA LEU A 819 37.28 -20.52 -17.60
C LEU A 819 38.35 -19.45 -17.35
N PRO A 820 39.50 -19.78 -16.71
CA PRO A 820 40.68 -18.96 -16.86
C PRO A 820 41.16 -19.07 -18.31
N TYR A 821 40.83 -18.07 -19.13
CA TYR A 821 41.37 -17.96 -20.48
C TYR A 821 42.79 -17.38 -20.38
N SER A 822 43.80 -18.26 -20.43
CA SER A 822 45.23 -18.02 -20.72
C SER A 822 46.28 -18.19 -19.60
N LEU A 823 47.49 -18.46 -20.10
CA LEU A 823 48.73 -18.98 -19.51
C LEU A 823 49.62 -17.92 -18.79
N ILE A 824 49.05 -16.84 -18.25
CA ILE A 824 49.84 -15.63 -17.94
C ILE A 824 50.64 -15.72 -16.60
N SER A 825 50.16 -16.44 -15.58
CA SER A 825 50.91 -16.70 -14.33
C SER A 825 50.13 -17.63 -13.37
N PRO A 826 50.79 -18.48 -12.55
CA PRO A 826 50.13 -19.28 -11.50
C PRO A 826 49.52 -18.44 -10.36
N ILE A 827 49.81 -17.12 -10.32
CA ILE A 827 49.40 -16.22 -9.22
C ILE A 827 48.19 -15.37 -9.59
N VAL A 828 47.94 -15.05 -10.88
CA VAL A 828 46.85 -14.18 -11.32
C VAL A 828 46.12 -14.81 -12.51
N SER A 829 44.81 -14.97 -12.38
CA SER A 829 43.94 -15.59 -13.39
C SER A 829 42.77 -14.67 -13.76
N PRO A 830 42.50 -14.43 -15.05
CA PRO A 830 41.30 -13.73 -15.44
C PRO A 830 40.06 -14.62 -15.27
N ILE A 831 38.93 -14.03 -14.91
CA ILE A 831 37.62 -14.67 -14.82
C ILE A 831 36.74 -14.10 -15.92
N PHE A 832 36.27 -14.94 -16.83
CA PHE A 832 35.25 -14.58 -17.82
C PHE A 832 34.13 -15.61 -17.83
N SER A 833 32.89 -15.18 -17.70
CA SER A 833 31.72 -16.02 -17.92
C SER A 833 30.65 -15.26 -18.69
N ALA A 834 29.97 -15.93 -19.61
CA ALA A 834 28.80 -15.42 -20.30
C ALA A 834 27.69 -16.46 -20.24
N GLU A 835 26.49 -16.07 -19.84
CA GLU A 835 25.36 -16.96 -19.60
C GLU A 835 24.10 -16.39 -20.25
N LYS A 836 23.31 -17.25 -20.88
CA LYS A 836 21.94 -16.94 -21.29
C LYS A 836 20.99 -17.93 -20.64
N SER A 837 19.97 -17.44 -19.97
CA SER A 837 19.00 -18.26 -19.26
C SER A 837 17.56 -17.81 -19.47
N ARG A 838 16.65 -18.75 -19.27
CA ARG A 838 15.20 -18.60 -19.30
C ARG A 838 14.64 -19.16 -17.99
N SER A 839 13.93 -18.32 -17.25
CA SER A 839 13.20 -18.70 -16.06
C SER A 839 11.71 -18.69 -16.33
N ASP A 840 11.01 -19.73 -15.91
CA ASP A 840 9.55 -19.83 -15.98
C ASP A 840 9.00 -20.04 -14.57
N GLU A 841 8.24 -19.07 -14.08
CA GLU A 841 7.60 -19.06 -12.76
C GLU A 841 6.07 -19.17 -12.92
N ALA A 842 5.43 -19.82 -11.95
CA ALA A 842 4.00 -19.72 -11.69
C ALA A 842 3.82 -19.03 -10.34
N PHE A 843 2.84 -18.12 -10.25
CA PHE A 843 2.62 -17.36 -9.03
C PHE A 843 1.14 -17.25 -8.66
N ALA A 844 0.92 -17.11 -7.35
CA ALA A 844 -0.34 -16.69 -6.74
C ALA A 844 -0.04 -15.47 -5.87
N GLN A 845 -0.84 -14.42 -5.99
CA GLN A 845 -0.63 -13.20 -5.22
C GLN A 845 -1.96 -12.69 -4.66
N LEU A 846 -1.93 -12.39 -3.36
CA LEU A 846 -2.94 -11.63 -2.64
C LEU A 846 -2.42 -10.20 -2.41
N PHE A 847 -3.24 -9.20 -2.68
CA PHE A 847 -2.90 -7.80 -2.44
C PHE A 847 -4.16 -7.03 -2.04
N MET A 848 -4.04 -6.12 -1.07
CA MET A 848 -5.14 -5.29 -0.61
C MET A 848 -4.87 -3.80 -0.92
N PRO A 849 -4.91 -3.34 -2.18
CA PRO A 849 -4.74 -1.92 -2.51
C PRO A 849 -5.88 -1.03 -1.99
N ILE A 850 -5.73 0.30 -2.12
CA ILE A 850 -6.77 1.29 -1.77
C ILE A 850 -8.07 1.05 -2.55
N LEU A 851 -7.95 0.63 -3.82
CA LEU A 851 -9.09 0.37 -4.69
C LEU A 851 -9.89 -0.87 -4.27
N GLY A 852 -9.34 -1.74 -3.43
CA GLY A 852 -10.00 -2.95 -2.94
C GLY A 852 -9.19 -4.22 -3.17
N MET A 853 -9.70 -5.34 -2.67
CA MET A 853 -8.94 -6.58 -2.55
C MET A 853 -8.72 -7.27 -3.90
N GLU A 854 -7.50 -7.74 -4.12
CA GLU A 854 -7.02 -8.33 -5.36
C GLU A 854 -6.41 -9.72 -5.13
N MET A 855 -6.80 -10.68 -5.96
CA MET A 855 -6.16 -11.99 -6.04
C MET A 855 -5.78 -12.30 -7.49
N SER A 856 -4.52 -12.62 -7.73
CA SER A 856 -4.01 -12.90 -9.08
C SER A 856 -3.29 -14.24 -9.17
N PHE A 857 -3.54 -14.92 -10.29
CA PHE A 857 -2.93 -16.20 -10.63
C PHE A 857 -2.33 -16.13 -12.02
N GLY A 858 -1.05 -16.47 -12.16
CA GLY A 858 -0.40 -16.35 -13.44
C GLY A 858 0.97 -16.97 -13.55
N LYS A 859 1.65 -16.56 -14.61
CA LYS A 859 3.00 -17.00 -14.93
C LYS A 859 3.87 -15.80 -15.27
N ALA A 860 5.15 -15.89 -14.90
CA ALA A 860 6.17 -14.97 -15.35
C ALA A 860 7.23 -15.75 -16.13
N ARG A 861 7.67 -15.20 -17.26
CA ARG A 861 8.80 -15.71 -18.04
C ARG A 861 9.86 -14.64 -18.03
N THR A 862 11.06 -14.99 -17.58
CA THR A 862 12.22 -14.09 -17.56
C THR A 862 13.30 -14.63 -18.48
N GLU A 863 13.73 -13.84 -19.44
CA GLU A 863 14.93 -14.10 -20.23
C GLU A 863 16.06 -13.24 -19.69
N ALA A 864 17.20 -13.84 -19.40
CA ALA A 864 18.33 -13.16 -18.79
C ALA A 864 19.63 -13.48 -19.54
N ALA A 865 20.44 -12.44 -19.75
CA ALA A 865 21.82 -12.54 -20.19
C ALA A 865 22.73 -11.97 -19.11
N GLU A 866 23.76 -12.71 -18.74
CA GLU A 866 24.72 -12.35 -17.69
C GLU A 866 26.14 -12.45 -18.24
N ALA A 867 26.96 -11.44 -18.01
CA ALA A 867 28.38 -11.44 -18.32
C ALA A 867 29.18 -11.05 -17.07
N THR A 868 30.17 -11.86 -16.70
CA THR A 868 31.07 -11.57 -15.57
C THR A 868 32.49 -11.49 -16.07
N ILE A 869 33.21 -10.44 -15.68
CA ILE A 869 34.61 -10.18 -15.98
C ILE A 869 35.32 -9.94 -14.66
N GLY A 870 36.49 -10.53 -14.44
CA GLY A 870 37.22 -10.30 -13.22
C GLY A 870 38.64 -10.84 -13.25
N VAL A 871 39.30 -10.71 -12.12
CA VAL A 871 40.64 -11.24 -11.87
C VAL A 871 40.65 -11.90 -10.50
N ALA A 872 41.22 -13.10 -10.42
CA ALA A 872 41.53 -13.77 -9.17
C ALA A 872 43.04 -13.86 -9.00
N ALA A 873 43.54 -13.46 -7.85
CA ALA A 873 44.95 -13.55 -7.49
C ALA A 873 45.13 -14.36 -6.20
N GLY A 874 46.11 -15.25 -6.16
CA GLY A 874 46.32 -16.10 -4.98
C GLY A 874 47.57 -16.95 -5.05
N SER A 875 47.95 -17.50 -3.90
CA SER A 875 49.13 -18.37 -3.75
C SER A 875 48.74 -19.75 -3.23
N ALA A 876 49.53 -20.76 -3.61
CA ALA A 876 49.47 -22.08 -3.00
C ALA A 876 50.11 -22.03 -1.61
N VAL A 877 49.42 -22.56 -0.60
CA VAL A 877 49.87 -22.60 0.80
C VAL A 877 50.43 -23.98 1.15
N ALA A 878 49.96 -25.05 0.47
CA ALA A 878 50.49 -26.41 0.52
C ALA A 878 50.06 -27.18 -0.74
N ASP A 879 50.55 -28.42 -0.94
CA ASP A 879 50.16 -29.26 -2.08
C ASP A 879 48.63 -29.46 -2.14
N GLY A 880 47.98 -28.88 -3.15
CA GLY A 880 46.53 -28.93 -3.35
C GLY A 880 45.73 -27.93 -2.50
N VAL A 881 46.38 -26.99 -1.81
CA VAL A 881 45.76 -25.99 -0.91
C VAL A 881 46.15 -24.59 -1.40
N GLY A 882 45.18 -23.76 -1.77
CA GLY A 882 45.43 -22.37 -2.20
C GLY A 882 44.41 -21.39 -1.62
N ILE A 883 44.85 -20.15 -1.40
CA ILE A 883 44.00 -19.02 -1.02
C ILE A 883 43.98 -18.04 -2.20
N GLN A 884 42.79 -17.64 -2.64
CA GLN A 884 42.61 -16.72 -3.77
C GLN A 884 41.67 -15.58 -3.39
N ALA A 885 42.05 -14.34 -3.69
CA ALA A 885 41.16 -13.20 -3.67
C ALA A 885 40.69 -12.91 -5.10
N ALA A 886 39.39 -12.70 -5.30
CA ALA A 886 38.80 -12.42 -6.60
C ALA A 886 38.06 -11.08 -6.60
N LEU A 887 38.33 -10.25 -7.60
CA LEU A 887 37.55 -9.05 -7.92
C LEU A 887 36.81 -9.33 -9.23
N THR A 888 35.48 -9.22 -9.20
CA THR A 888 34.62 -9.49 -10.36
C THR A 888 33.63 -8.35 -10.56
N GLY A 889 33.42 -7.97 -11.81
CA GLY A 889 32.32 -7.14 -12.29
C GLY A 889 31.34 -7.99 -13.08
N ARG A 890 30.06 -7.91 -12.73
CA ARG A 890 28.96 -8.62 -13.38
C ARG A 890 27.99 -7.63 -14.00
N PHE A 891 27.58 -7.90 -15.23
CA PHE A 891 26.53 -7.18 -15.96
C PHE A 891 25.40 -8.15 -16.25
N THR A 892 24.17 -7.80 -15.87
CA THR A 892 22.98 -8.62 -16.18
C THR A 892 21.94 -7.78 -16.90
N ALA A 893 21.38 -8.33 -17.97
CA ALA A 893 20.20 -7.79 -18.64
C ALA A 893 19.09 -8.83 -18.55
N GLN A 894 17.91 -8.43 -18.08
CA GLN A 894 16.76 -9.31 -17.91
C GLN A 894 15.51 -8.66 -18.51
N GLU A 895 14.70 -9.46 -19.18
CA GLU A 895 13.37 -9.09 -19.63
C GLU A 895 12.37 -10.09 -19.07
N THR A 896 11.38 -9.59 -18.33
CA THR A 896 10.33 -10.41 -17.72
C THR A 896 8.99 -10.05 -18.31
N GLN A 897 8.29 -11.05 -18.83
CA GLN A 897 6.90 -10.96 -19.26
C GLN A 897 6.02 -11.70 -18.25
N THR A 898 5.05 -11.01 -17.70
CA THR A 898 4.10 -11.52 -16.72
C THR A 898 2.70 -11.49 -17.33
N SER A 899 1.99 -12.61 -17.24
CA SER A 899 0.59 -12.68 -17.65
C SER A 899 -0.21 -13.41 -16.56
N SER A 900 -1.29 -12.79 -16.09
CA SER A 900 -2.13 -13.33 -15.01
C SER A 900 -3.59 -12.96 -15.14
N THR A 901 -4.46 -13.77 -14.54
CA THR A 901 -5.86 -13.43 -14.28
C THR A 901 -5.95 -12.78 -12.91
N LEU A 902 -6.56 -11.60 -12.84
CA LEU A 902 -6.80 -10.84 -11.63
C LEU A 902 -8.30 -10.87 -11.31
N MET A 903 -8.63 -11.24 -10.08
CA MET A 903 -9.95 -11.05 -9.49
C MET A 903 -9.87 -9.90 -8.51
N ARG A 904 -10.78 -8.93 -8.62
CA ARG A 904 -10.81 -7.72 -7.79
C ARG A 904 -12.21 -7.45 -7.27
N PHE A 905 -12.32 -7.11 -5.99
CA PHE A 905 -13.51 -6.52 -5.40
C PHE A 905 -13.23 -5.09 -5.00
N PHE A 906 -14.16 -4.19 -5.28
CA PHE A 906 -13.97 -2.77 -5.01
C PHE A 906 -14.20 -2.47 -3.53
N ARG A 907 -13.36 -1.59 -2.98
CA ARG A 907 -13.50 -1.16 -1.59
C ARG A 907 -14.65 -0.17 -1.47
N THR A 908 -15.64 -0.51 -0.66
CA THR A 908 -16.62 0.47 -0.16
C THR A 908 -16.26 0.84 1.26
N ARG A 909 -16.29 2.14 1.59
CA ARG A 909 -15.92 2.63 2.94
C ARG A 909 -16.77 1.91 3.99
N HIS A 910 -16.14 1.46 5.07
CA HIS A 910 -16.77 0.70 6.17
C HIS A 910 -17.31 -0.70 5.82
N LYS A 911 -17.04 -1.23 4.61
CA LYS A 911 -17.45 -2.57 4.17
C LYS A 911 -16.25 -3.47 3.84
N ASP A 912 -15.14 -3.27 4.54
CA ASP A 912 -13.90 -4.02 4.29
C ASP A 912 -14.09 -5.53 4.61
N ASP A 913 -14.91 -5.88 5.62
CA ASP A 913 -15.25 -7.27 5.96
C ASP A 913 -16.08 -7.97 4.89
N GLU A 914 -17.10 -7.30 4.35
CA GLU A 914 -17.95 -7.80 3.26
C GLU A 914 -17.09 -8.12 2.03
N MET A 915 -16.17 -7.21 1.68
CA MET A 915 -15.23 -7.40 0.58
C MET A 915 -14.30 -8.60 0.80
N ARG A 916 -13.77 -8.78 2.01
CA ARG A 916 -12.95 -9.95 2.37
C ARG A 916 -13.74 -11.25 2.27
N GLY A 917 -15.00 -11.25 2.73
CA GLY A 917 -15.94 -12.36 2.57
C GLY A 917 -16.20 -12.71 1.10
N ASN A 918 -16.44 -11.70 0.25
CA ASN A 918 -16.64 -11.88 -1.18
C ASN A 918 -15.39 -12.45 -1.88
N MET A 919 -14.18 -11.99 -1.51
CA MET A 919 -12.94 -12.56 -2.02
C MET A 919 -12.77 -14.03 -1.62
N LEU A 920 -13.11 -14.38 -0.37
CA LEU A 920 -13.06 -15.77 0.09
C LEU A 920 -14.06 -16.65 -0.68
N THR A 921 -15.29 -16.16 -0.90
CA THR A 921 -16.31 -16.85 -1.71
C THR A 921 -15.90 -17.01 -3.16
N ALA A 922 -15.22 -16.02 -3.75
CA ALA A 922 -14.65 -16.13 -5.09
C ALA A 922 -13.53 -17.18 -5.16
N LEU A 923 -12.63 -17.23 -4.17
CA LEU A 923 -11.60 -18.25 -4.10
C LEU A 923 -12.21 -19.65 -3.91
N ASP A 924 -13.20 -19.79 -3.05
CA ASP A 924 -13.94 -21.05 -2.84
C ASP A 924 -14.64 -21.50 -4.13
N SER A 925 -15.33 -20.58 -4.82
CA SER A 925 -15.93 -20.82 -6.14
C SER A 925 -14.90 -21.25 -7.17
N MET A 926 -13.71 -20.64 -7.18
CA MET A 926 -12.62 -21.02 -8.09
C MET A 926 -12.11 -22.44 -7.83
N VAL A 927 -11.99 -22.83 -6.56
CA VAL A 927 -11.36 -24.08 -6.13
C VAL A 927 -12.31 -25.26 -6.20
N ARG A 928 -13.58 -25.06 -5.82
CA ARG A 928 -14.60 -26.11 -5.63
C ARG A 928 -15.74 -26.03 -6.65
N TRP A 929 -15.55 -25.34 -7.79
CA TRP A 929 -16.57 -25.21 -8.85
C TRP A 929 -17.15 -26.55 -9.34
N ASP A 930 -16.37 -27.64 -9.22
CA ASP A 930 -16.74 -29.00 -9.65
C ASP A 930 -17.57 -29.77 -8.61
N ILE A 931 -17.67 -29.26 -7.38
CA ILE A 931 -18.36 -29.90 -6.25
C ILE A 931 -19.54 -29.05 -5.75
N ILE A 932 -19.43 -27.73 -5.87
CA ILE A 932 -20.49 -26.80 -5.45
C ILE A 932 -21.62 -26.86 -6.46
N ASP A 933 -22.79 -27.31 -6.01
CA ASP A 933 -24.01 -27.26 -6.81
C ASP A 933 -24.57 -25.81 -6.83
N PRO A 934 -25.06 -25.34 -7.99
CA PRO A 934 -25.70 -24.03 -8.12
C PRO A 934 -26.98 -23.97 -7.28
N GLN A 935 -27.41 -22.76 -6.89
CA GLN A 935 -28.69 -22.59 -6.20
C GLN A 935 -29.86 -22.94 -7.14
N LYS A 936 -29.76 -22.54 -8.41
CA LYS A 936 -30.70 -22.87 -9.48
C LYS A 936 -29.93 -23.15 -10.78
N GLY A 937 -30.40 -24.11 -11.56
CA GLY A 937 -29.89 -24.38 -12.91
C GLY A 937 -28.93 -25.55 -13.02
N GLN A 938 -28.14 -25.56 -14.09
CA GLN A 938 -27.17 -26.62 -14.39
C GLN A 938 -25.84 -26.40 -13.67
N ARG A 939 -25.07 -27.47 -13.48
CA ARG A 939 -23.71 -27.40 -12.89
C ARG A 939 -22.79 -26.50 -13.72
N TYR A 940 -21.93 -25.77 -13.02
CA TYR A 940 -20.97 -24.87 -13.64
C TYR A 940 -20.00 -25.60 -14.58
N ALA A 941 -19.77 -25.04 -15.76
CA ALA A 941 -18.84 -25.56 -16.78
C ALA A 941 -17.36 -25.28 -16.44
N GLY A 942 -17.09 -24.34 -15.53
CA GLY A 942 -15.75 -23.97 -15.11
C GLY A 942 -15.71 -23.00 -13.94
N PRO A 943 -14.51 -22.74 -13.38
CA PRO A 943 -14.33 -21.82 -12.27
C PRO A 943 -14.75 -20.39 -12.61
N LEU A 944 -14.55 -19.92 -13.84
CA LEU A 944 -14.94 -18.54 -14.19
C LEU A 944 -16.46 -18.37 -14.14
N GLU A 945 -17.22 -19.35 -14.62
CA GLU A 945 -18.69 -19.35 -14.54
C GLU A 945 -19.18 -19.37 -13.09
N ALA A 946 -18.62 -20.26 -12.26
CA ALA A 946 -18.95 -20.35 -10.84
C ALA A 946 -18.64 -19.03 -10.08
N ILE A 947 -17.50 -18.40 -10.37
CA ILE A 947 -17.13 -17.11 -9.80
C ILE A 947 -18.14 -16.03 -10.20
N LEU A 948 -18.46 -15.92 -11.49
CA LEU A 948 -19.37 -14.91 -12.02
C LEU A 948 -20.82 -15.12 -11.59
N ALA A 949 -21.25 -16.36 -11.36
CA ALA A 949 -22.56 -16.69 -10.81
C ALA A 949 -22.67 -16.25 -9.34
N ARG A 950 -21.74 -16.72 -8.50
CA ARG A 950 -21.82 -16.58 -7.04
C ARG A 950 -21.32 -15.23 -6.53
N ASN A 951 -20.56 -14.49 -7.32
CA ASN A 951 -19.96 -13.22 -6.92
C ASN A 951 -20.26 -12.13 -7.96
N PRO A 952 -21.48 -11.58 -7.96
CA PRO A 952 -21.93 -10.68 -9.02
C PRO A 952 -21.10 -9.40 -9.09
N GLU A 953 -20.39 -8.98 -8.05
CA GLU A 953 -19.57 -7.77 -8.04
C GLU A 953 -18.13 -7.95 -8.52
N VAL A 954 -17.67 -9.19 -8.74
CA VAL A 954 -16.26 -9.47 -9.07
C VAL A 954 -15.83 -8.86 -10.41
N SER A 955 -14.74 -8.10 -10.40
CA SER A 955 -14.07 -7.63 -11.61
C SER A 955 -12.96 -8.61 -11.97
N VAL A 956 -13.05 -9.23 -13.16
CA VAL A 956 -12.02 -10.15 -13.67
C VAL A 956 -11.30 -9.50 -14.84
N SER A 957 -9.98 -9.34 -14.73
CA SER A 957 -9.15 -8.74 -15.77
C SER A 957 -7.89 -9.56 -16.05
N GLN A 958 -7.31 -9.36 -17.23
CA GLN A 958 -5.99 -9.89 -17.58
C GLN A 958 -4.95 -8.83 -17.28
N ILE A 959 -3.94 -9.16 -16.47
CA ILE A 959 -2.74 -8.35 -16.33
C ILE A 959 -1.71 -8.87 -17.32
N ASP A 960 -1.22 -7.98 -18.17
CA ASP A 960 0.01 -8.18 -18.92
C ASP A 960 1.03 -7.12 -18.49
N ALA A 961 2.18 -7.57 -18.02
CA ALA A 961 3.24 -6.69 -17.55
C ALA A 961 4.59 -7.10 -18.12
N THR A 962 5.36 -6.10 -18.54
CA THR A 962 6.73 -6.27 -19.02
C THR A 962 7.66 -5.50 -18.11
N SER A 963 8.73 -6.13 -17.64
CA SER A 963 9.81 -5.44 -16.95
C SER A 963 11.16 -5.70 -17.61
N SER A 964 11.96 -4.65 -17.73
CA SER A 964 13.34 -4.72 -18.19
C SER A 964 14.26 -4.31 -17.05
N THR A 965 15.13 -5.22 -16.64
CA THR A 965 16.10 -5.00 -15.57
C THR A 965 17.51 -4.99 -16.14
N ARG A 966 18.27 -3.95 -15.83
CA ARG A 966 19.72 -3.88 -16.08
C ARG A 966 20.44 -3.76 -14.75
N ASN A 967 21.40 -4.63 -14.54
CA ASN A 967 22.12 -4.79 -13.29
C ASN A 967 23.62 -4.69 -13.56
N VAL A 968 24.31 -3.97 -12.68
CA VAL A 968 25.77 -3.98 -12.62
C VAL A 968 26.17 -4.27 -11.18
N ALA A 969 26.99 -5.28 -10.96
CA ALA A 969 27.49 -5.64 -9.64
C ALA A 969 29.01 -5.75 -9.65
N ALA A 970 29.65 -5.28 -8.59
CA ALA A 970 31.05 -5.54 -8.29
C ALA A 970 31.14 -6.40 -7.03
N ARG A 971 31.96 -7.45 -7.05
CA ARG A 971 32.13 -8.38 -5.94
C ARG A 971 33.61 -8.63 -5.67
N VAL A 972 33.97 -8.58 -4.39
CA VAL A 972 35.27 -8.98 -3.85
C VAL A 972 35.05 -10.25 -3.02
N ALA A 973 35.63 -11.37 -3.45
CA ALA A 973 35.50 -12.66 -2.80
C ALA A 973 36.85 -13.18 -2.30
N LEU A 974 36.84 -13.87 -1.17
CA LEU A 974 37.98 -14.60 -0.65
C LEU A 974 37.66 -16.10 -0.74
N ARG A 975 38.47 -16.85 -1.46
CA ARG A 975 38.35 -18.32 -1.58
C ARG A 975 39.38 -18.95 -0.66
N VAL A 976 38.88 -19.72 0.30
CA VAL A 976 39.64 -20.38 1.37
C VAL A 976 39.78 -21.88 1.01
N PRO A 977 40.77 -22.63 1.54
CA PRO A 977 41.14 -23.93 0.97
C PRO A 977 40.00 -24.93 0.82
N ALA A 978 40.07 -25.69 -0.28
CA ALA A 978 39.21 -26.84 -0.53
C ALA A 978 39.53 -27.99 0.44
N VAL A 979 38.55 -28.51 1.19
CA VAL A 979 38.70 -29.83 1.82
C VAL A 979 38.66 -30.87 0.71
N ARG A 980 39.76 -31.59 0.50
CA ARG A 980 39.91 -32.59 -0.55
C ARG A 980 39.67 -33.98 0.02
N PHE A 981 38.65 -34.68 -0.47
CA PHE A 981 38.41 -36.08 -0.12
C PHE A 981 39.13 -36.95 -1.16
N LYS A 982 40.08 -37.77 -0.72
CA LYS A 982 40.74 -38.78 -1.58
C LYS A 982 39.83 -40.01 -1.64
N ASP A 983 39.42 -40.41 -2.84
CA ASP A 983 39.00 -41.79 -3.09
C ASP A 983 40.20 -42.53 -3.67
N GLY A 984 40.60 -43.62 -3.02
CA GLY A 984 41.68 -44.47 -3.50
C GLY A 984 41.33 -44.98 -4.91
N ALA A 985 42.28 -44.87 -5.84
CA ALA A 985 42.29 -45.44 -7.19
C ALA A 985 41.75 -44.61 -8.39
N SER A 986 41.36 -43.34 -8.27
CA SER A 986 41.08 -42.51 -9.46
C SER A 986 41.62 -41.07 -9.38
N HIS A 987 41.97 -40.48 -10.53
CA HIS A 987 42.42 -39.08 -10.65
C HIS A 987 41.35 -38.02 -10.31
N ALA A 988 40.15 -38.43 -9.90
CA ALA A 988 39.06 -37.54 -9.51
C ALA A 988 39.09 -37.27 -7.99
N SER A 989 39.05 -36.01 -7.60
CA SER A 989 38.99 -35.61 -6.19
C SER A 989 37.74 -34.78 -5.90
N GLN A 990 37.15 -34.94 -4.71
CA GLN A 990 36.01 -34.11 -4.28
C GLN A 990 36.53 -32.89 -3.49
N THR A 991 35.95 -31.71 -3.69
CA THR A 991 36.38 -30.46 -3.03
C THR A 991 35.22 -29.70 -2.40
N LEU A 992 35.39 -29.20 -1.17
CA LEU A 992 34.47 -28.27 -0.50
C LEU A 992 35.16 -26.93 -0.22
N THR A 993 34.66 -25.84 -0.78
CA THR A 993 35.29 -24.50 -0.73
C THR A 993 34.32 -23.45 -0.20
N PRO A 994 34.60 -22.83 0.96
CA PRO A 994 33.89 -21.64 1.41
C PRO A 994 34.42 -20.37 0.71
N GLU A 995 33.49 -19.49 0.33
CA GLU A 995 33.74 -18.25 -0.40
C GLU A 995 32.91 -17.11 0.22
N PRO A 996 33.39 -16.49 1.31
CA PRO A 996 32.87 -15.20 1.75
C PRO A 996 33.18 -14.10 0.73
N SER A 997 32.24 -13.18 0.52
CA SER A 997 32.42 -12.05 -0.38
C SER A 997 31.65 -10.82 0.07
N VAL A 998 32.11 -9.65 -0.36
CA VAL A 998 31.38 -8.38 -0.27
C VAL A 998 30.96 -7.99 -1.68
N TYR A 999 29.77 -7.43 -1.85
CA TYR A 999 29.29 -6.94 -3.13
C TYR A 999 28.69 -5.55 -3.03
N VAL A 1000 28.74 -4.84 -4.16
CA VAL A 1000 27.97 -3.63 -4.44
C VAL A 1000 27.23 -3.87 -5.74
N GLU A 1001 25.95 -3.55 -5.79
CA GLU A 1001 25.04 -3.83 -6.89
C GLU A 1001 24.20 -2.59 -7.19
N ALA A 1002 24.00 -2.32 -8.47
CA ALA A 1002 23.17 -1.25 -8.97
C ALA A 1002 22.24 -1.76 -10.06
N ASP A 1003 20.95 -1.52 -9.88
CA ASP A 1003 19.86 -2.00 -10.69
C ASP A 1003 19.06 -0.83 -11.27
N ARG A 1004 18.68 -0.95 -12.54
CA ARG A 1004 17.64 -0.13 -13.15
C ARG A 1004 16.54 -1.03 -13.67
N ILE A 1005 15.30 -0.80 -13.23
CA ILE A 1005 14.13 -1.60 -13.58
C ILE A 1005 13.09 -0.69 -14.21
N LYS A 1006 12.77 -0.93 -15.48
CA LYS A 1006 11.66 -0.29 -16.18
C LYS A 1006 10.48 -1.24 -16.24
N GLU A 1007 9.33 -0.82 -15.72
CA GLU A 1007 8.11 -1.63 -15.66
C GLU A 1007 7.03 -0.98 -16.52
N ARG A 1008 6.28 -1.80 -17.26
CA ARG A 1008 5.03 -1.42 -17.91
C ARG A 1008 3.97 -2.46 -17.57
N ARG A 1009 2.76 -2.00 -17.26
CA ARG A 1009 1.62 -2.85 -16.93
C ARG A 1009 0.38 -2.33 -17.63
N THR A 1010 -0.35 -3.24 -18.24
CA THR A 1010 -1.67 -3.02 -18.80
C THR A 1010 -2.62 -4.08 -18.27
N GLU A 1011 -3.82 -3.66 -17.88
CA GLU A 1011 -4.91 -4.56 -17.59
C GLU A 1011 -5.95 -4.45 -18.70
N THR A 1012 -6.42 -5.60 -19.19
CA THR A 1012 -7.47 -5.67 -20.21
C THR A 1012 -8.66 -6.45 -19.69
N GLY A 1013 -9.87 -5.96 -19.97
CA GLY A 1013 -11.11 -6.53 -19.45
C GLY A 1013 -11.38 -6.14 -17.99
N GLY A 1014 -12.53 -6.58 -17.49
CA GLY A 1014 -13.02 -6.25 -16.15
C GLY A 1014 -13.64 -4.86 -16.04
N PHE A 1015 -14.36 -4.61 -14.94
CA PHE A 1015 -14.94 -3.31 -14.63
C PHE A 1015 -13.88 -2.26 -14.24
N ILE A 1016 -12.70 -2.73 -13.83
CA ILE A 1016 -11.54 -1.90 -13.47
C ILE A 1016 -10.34 -2.35 -14.27
N SER A 1017 -9.69 -1.41 -14.96
CA SER A 1017 -8.52 -1.68 -15.80
C SER A 1017 -7.47 -0.59 -15.65
N VAL A 1018 -6.22 -0.98 -15.45
CA VAL A 1018 -5.03 -0.12 -15.53
C VAL A 1018 -4.61 0.07 -16.99
N VAL A 1019 -4.50 1.32 -17.44
CA VAL A 1019 -4.16 1.67 -18.83
C VAL A 1019 -2.75 2.25 -18.86
N GLY A 1020 -1.78 1.41 -19.22
CA GLY A 1020 -0.41 1.86 -19.50
C GLY A 1020 0.34 2.37 -18.26
N ALA A 1021 0.20 1.72 -17.11
CA ALA A 1021 1.00 2.02 -15.94
C ALA A 1021 2.49 1.82 -16.24
N LYS A 1022 3.32 2.75 -15.79
CA LYS A 1022 4.76 2.79 -16.04
C LYS A 1022 5.51 3.07 -14.75
N GLY A 1023 6.63 2.40 -14.57
CA GLY A 1023 7.57 2.70 -13.49
C GLY A 1023 9.01 2.65 -13.96
N ASP A 1024 9.87 3.52 -13.40
CA ASP A 1024 11.33 3.41 -13.50
C ASP A 1024 11.91 3.43 -12.08
N THR A 1025 12.63 2.36 -11.74
CA THR A 1025 13.25 2.15 -10.43
C THR A 1025 14.75 2.10 -10.58
N ALA A 1026 15.47 2.91 -9.81
CA ALA A 1026 16.89 2.76 -9.57
C ALA A 1026 17.11 2.23 -8.15
N GLN A 1027 17.82 1.10 -8.03
CA GLN A 1027 18.13 0.47 -6.76
C GLN A 1027 19.64 0.24 -6.65
N GLN A 1028 20.18 0.44 -5.45
CA GLN A 1028 21.58 0.20 -5.13
C GLN A 1028 21.63 -0.64 -3.86
N ARG A 1029 22.50 -1.64 -3.80
CA ARG A 1029 22.66 -2.54 -2.65
C ARG A 1029 24.12 -2.77 -2.40
N ALA A 1030 24.48 -2.91 -1.14
CA ALA A 1030 25.79 -3.38 -0.72
C ALA A 1030 25.61 -4.39 0.40
N GLY A 1031 26.34 -5.50 0.34
CA GLY A 1031 26.13 -6.61 1.25
C GLY A 1031 27.29 -7.57 1.32
N VAL A 1032 27.10 -8.57 2.18
CA VAL A 1032 28.02 -9.69 2.36
C VAL A 1032 27.33 -10.98 1.95
N THR A 1033 28.08 -11.88 1.34
CA THR A 1033 27.61 -13.24 1.06
C THR A 1033 28.59 -14.27 1.57
N ALA A 1034 28.09 -15.43 1.96
CA ALA A 1034 28.88 -16.62 2.25
C ALA A 1034 28.38 -17.74 1.35
N ASN A 1035 29.22 -18.20 0.43
CA ASN A 1035 28.93 -19.33 -0.44
C ASN A 1035 29.75 -20.56 -0.02
N LEU A 1036 29.17 -21.74 -0.15
CA LEU A 1036 29.81 -23.04 -0.02
C LEU A 1036 29.70 -23.75 -1.37
N ASN A 1037 30.84 -24.00 -2.00
CA ASN A 1037 30.92 -24.66 -3.30
C ASN A 1037 31.45 -26.09 -3.08
N PHE A 1038 30.69 -27.12 -3.48
CA PHE A 1038 31.04 -28.53 -3.39
C PHE A 1038 31.17 -29.13 -4.79
N ALA A 1039 32.36 -29.58 -5.20
CA ALA A 1039 32.55 -30.27 -6.47
C ALA A 1039 32.82 -31.78 -6.23
N PRO A 1040 31.96 -32.69 -6.72
CA PRO A 1040 32.12 -34.14 -6.57
C PRO A 1040 33.13 -34.74 -7.57
N ILE A 1041 33.44 -34.03 -8.67
CA ILE A 1041 34.49 -34.42 -9.62
C ILE A 1041 35.30 -33.17 -9.90
N ALA A 1042 36.43 -32.96 -9.21
CA ALA A 1042 37.43 -31.98 -9.58
C ALA A 1042 38.52 -32.68 -10.40
N SER A 1043 38.72 -32.26 -11.65
CA SER A 1043 39.84 -32.72 -12.48
C SER A 1043 41.14 -32.22 -11.86
N SER A 1044 42.05 -33.13 -11.52
CA SER A 1044 43.40 -32.77 -11.10
C SER A 1044 44.06 -31.92 -12.18
N ALA A 1045 44.50 -30.70 -11.82
CA ALA A 1045 45.62 -30.09 -12.54
C ALA A 1045 46.75 -31.12 -12.56
N THR A 1046 47.31 -31.40 -13.73
CA THR A 1046 48.59 -32.11 -13.82
C THR A 1046 49.57 -31.40 -12.88
N PRO A 1047 50.26 -32.11 -11.97
CA PRO A 1047 51.29 -31.49 -11.16
C PRO A 1047 52.29 -30.86 -12.13
N ALA A 1048 52.53 -29.55 -12.00
CA ALA A 1048 53.63 -28.94 -12.73
C ALA A 1048 54.92 -29.61 -12.23
N GLU A 1049 55.68 -30.23 -13.15
CA GLU A 1049 57.05 -30.60 -12.85
C GLU A 1049 57.81 -29.37 -12.32
N LYS A 1050 58.74 -29.58 -11.38
CA LYS A 1050 59.62 -28.51 -10.88
C LYS A 1050 60.30 -27.82 -12.08
N GLY A 1051 59.84 -26.62 -12.43
CA GLY A 1051 60.36 -25.81 -13.53
C GLY A 1051 59.36 -25.43 -14.64
N ALA A 1052 58.14 -25.95 -14.64
CA ALA A 1052 57.14 -25.61 -15.65
C ALA A 1052 56.26 -24.41 -15.25
N ASN A 1053 56.29 -23.32 -16.04
CA ASN A 1053 55.55 -22.06 -15.79
C ASN A 1053 54.02 -22.12 -16.07
N HIS A 1054 53.41 -23.31 -16.25
CA HIS A 1054 52.06 -23.42 -16.81
C HIS A 1054 51.30 -24.59 -16.18
N GLY A 1055 50.23 -24.30 -15.44
CA GLY A 1055 49.28 -25.28 -14.94
C GLY A 1055 47.85 -24.79 -15.19
N VAL A 1056 47.05 -25.57 -15.92
CA VAL A 1056 45.62 -25.26 -16.11
C VAL A 1056 44.85 -25.80 -14.91
N GLN A 1057 44.25 -24.89 -14.14
CA GLN A 1057 43.40 -25.23 -13.00
C GLN A 1057 42.04 -25.73 -13.52
N GLY A 1058 41.86 -27.05 -13.59
CA GLY A 1058 40.59 -27.65 -14.00
C GLY A 1058 39.52 -27.49 -12.91
N GLN A 1059 38.32 -27.03 -13.30
CA GLN A 1059 37.21 -26.82 -12.38
C GLN A 1059 36.21 -27.98 -12.47
N GLY A 1060 35.79 -28.48 -11.31
CA GLY A 1060 34.83 -29.58 -11.20
C GLY A 1060 33.36 -29.17 -11.28
N LEU A 1061 32.48 -30.14 -11.50
CA LEU A 1061 31.02 -29.96 -11.54
C LEU A 1061 30.44 -29.58 -10.16
N GLY A 1062 30.52 -28.31 -9.77
CA GLY A 1062 30.14 -27.86 -8.42
C GLY A 1062 28.63 -27.70 -8.15
N LEU A 1063 28.20 -28.09 -6.94
CA LEU A 1063 26.98 -27.65 -6.25
C LEU A 1063 27.31 -26.42 -5.39
N GLN A 1064 26.49 -25.37 -5.45
CA GLN A 1064 26.69 -24.14 -4.67
C GLN A 1064 25.52 -23.90 -3.70
N LEU A 1065 25.83 -23.62 -2.44
CA LEU A 1065 24.89 -23.17 -1.41
C LEU A 1065 25.32 -21.78 -0.94
N GLY A 1066 24.44 -20.79 -0.98
CA GLY A 1066 24.80 -19.40 -0.66
C GLY A 1066 23.81 -18.74 0.29
N MET A 1067 24.33 -17.93 1.21
CA MET A 1067 23.56 -16.98 2.02
C MET A 1067 24.08 -15.57 1.76
N SER A 1068 23.17 -14.60 1.64
CA SER A 1068 23.50 -13.19 1.44
C SER A 1068 22.75 -12.32 2.42
N ARG A 1069 23.40 -11.26 2.89
CA ARG A 1069 22.77 -10.23 3.73
C ARG A 1069 23.16 -8.85 3.22
N ASP A 1070 22.15 -8.05 2.88
CA ASP A 1070 22.36 -6.64 2.60
C ASP A 1070 22.76 -5.89 3.87
N LEU A 1071 23.76 -5.03 3.75
CA LEU A 1071 24.20 -4.12 4.81
C LEU A 1071 23.68 -2.71 4.59
N ALA A 1072 23.57 -2.30 3.31
CA ALA A 1072 23.02 -1.03 2.88
C ALA A 1072 22.22 -1.22 1.60
N TRP A 1073 21.15 -0.44 1.44
CA TRP A 1073 20.41 -0.34 0.20
C TRP A 1073 19.87 1.07 0.03
N ALA A 1074 19.72 1.49 -1.21
CA ALA A 1074 19.04 2.71 -1.59
C ALA A 1074 18.12 2.43 -2.76
N LEU A 1075 16.91 2.98 -2.74
CA LEU A 1075 15.92 2.81 -3.79
C LEU A 1075 15.29 4.15 -4.10
N GLU A 1076 15.03 4.37 -5.37
CA GLU A 1076 14.23 5.46 -5.89
C GLU A 1076 13.38 4.94 -7.02
N LYS A 1077 12.07 5.14 -6.94
CA LYS A 1077 11.12 4.72 -7.96
C LYS A 1077 10.15 5.85 -8.27
N ASN A 1078 10.00 6.14 -9.55
CA ASN A 1078 8.96 7.02 -10.07
C ASN A 1078 7.96 6.16 -10.84
N GLU A 1079 6.68 6.32 -10.55
CA GLU A 1079 5.61 5.53 -11.15
C GLU A 1079 4.38 6.39 -11.44
N ILE A 1080 3.73 6.11 -12.56
CA ILE A 1080 2.40 6.61 -12.90
C ILE A 1080 1.50 5.42 -13.19
N SER A 1081 0.32 5.42 -12.59
CA SER A 1081 -0.67 4.37 -12.76
C SER A 1081 -2.01 4.99 -13.15
N PRO A 1082 -2.27 5.20 -14.45
CA PRO A 1082 -3.60 5.55 -14.94
C PRO A 1082 -4.51 4.32 -14.87
N PHE A 1083 -5.71 4.47 -14.33
CA PHE A 1083 -6.70 3.39 -14.25
C PHE A 1083 -8.11 3.89 -14.52
N LEU A 1084 -8.98 2.95 -14.87
CA LEU A 1084 -10.40 3.17 -15.13
C LEU A 1084 -11.22 2.44 -14.07
N ILE A 1085 -12.24 3.08 -13.53
CA ILE A 1085 -13.25 2.46 -12.66
C ILE A 1085 -14.62 2.70 -13.30
N GLY A 1086 -15.21 1.66 -13.89
CA GLY A 1086 -16.49 1.81 -14.59
C GLY A 1086 -16.45 2.87 -15.68
N ASP A 1087 -15.38 2.85 -16.48
CA ASP A 1087 -15.02 3.85 -17.52
C ASP A 1087 -14.66 5.26 -17.02
N LYS A 1088 -14.60 5.51 -15.71
CA LYS A 1088 -14.14 6.79 -15.18
C LYS A 1088 -12.63 6.79 -15.01
N GLN A 1089 -11.95 7.75 -15.60
CA GLN A 1089 -10.51 7.88 -15.47
C GLN A 1089 -10.11 8.44 -14.10
N ASP A 1090 -9.13 7.76 -13.50
CA ASP A 1090 -8.36 8.25 -12.37
C ASP A 1090 -6.89 7.85 -12.54
N ALA A 1091 -5.98 8.45 -11.79
CA ALA A 1091 -4.56 8.13 -11.87
C ALA A 1091 -3.85 8.41 -10.56
N ASP A 1092 -2.91 7.53 -10.22
CA ASP A 1092 -1.98 7.72 -9.12
C ASP A 1092 -0.58 8.02 -9.67
N LEU A 1093 0.09 8.95 -9.03
CA LEU A 1093 1.48 9.29 -9.25
C LEU A 1093 2.25 9.00 -7.95
N ASP A 1094 3.22 8.11 -8.04
CA ASP A 1094 3.95 7.58 -6.89
C ASP A 1094 5.45 7.89 -6.97
N ARG A 1095 6.00 8.35 -5.85
CA ARG A 1095 7.43 8.55 -5.62
C ARG A 1095 7.88 7.72 -4.43
N HIS A 1096 8.81 6.81 -4.64
CA HIS A 1096 9.34 5.99 -3.57
C HIS A 1096 10.79 6.34 -3.27
N TYR A 1097 11.11 6.41 -1.99
CA TYR A 1097 12.46 6.60 -1.45
C TYR A 1097 12.82 5.48 -0.48
N SER A 1098 14.11 5.34 -0.22
CA SER A 1098 14.65 4.41 0.79
C SER A 1098 15.03 5.08 2.11
N THR A 1099 14.93 6.42 2.22
CA THR A 1099 15.33 7.13 3.44
C THR A 1099 14.22 8.00 4.01
N PRO A 1100 14.09 8.06 5.35
CA PRO A 1100 13.13 8.94 6.02
C PRO A 1100 13.43 10.42 5.75
N ARG A 1101 14.72 10.77 5.54
CA ARG A 1101 15.17 12.14 5.28
C ARG A 1101 14.60 12.69 3.96
N ASP A 1102 14.58 11.88 2.91
CA ASP A 1102 14.04 12.30 1.61
C ASP A 1102 12.54 12.62 1.74
N MET A 1103 11.77 11.76 2.42
CA MET A 1103 10.34 11.95 2.64
C MET A 1103 10.05 13.17 3.53
N GLN A 1104 10.83 13.37 4.60
CA GLN A 1104 10.69 14.55 5.47
C GLN A 1104 10.95 15.86 4.74
N ALA A 1105 11.89 15.87 3.79
CA ALA A 1105 12.12 17.06 2.97
C ALA A 1105 10.89 17.40 2.11
N GLU A 1106 10.20 16.39 1.57
CA GLU A 1106 8.96 16.57 0.79
C GLU A 1106 7.77 17.01 1.66
N ILE A 1107 7.64 16.45 2.87
CA ILE A 1107 6.66 16.91 3.86
C ILE A 1107 6.94 18.36 4.25
N THR A 1108 8.20 18.70 4.56
CA THR A 1108 8.59 20.05 4.98
C THR A 1108 8.38 21.06 3.87
N ALA A 1109 8.64 20.74 2.61
CA ALA A 1109 8.47 21.68 1.50
C ALA A 1109 6.99 21.97 1.17
N ASN A 1110 6.08 21.04 1.47
CA ASN A 1110 4.68 21.10 1.08
C ASN A 1110 3.72 20.88 2.27
N ARG A 1111 4.11 21.30 3.47
CA ARG A 1111 3.42 20.96 4.73
C ARG A 1111 1.94 21.33 4.72
N ASP A 1112 1.61 22.54 4.30
CA ASP A 1112 0.21 23.02 4.30
C ASP A 1112 -0.69 22.18 3.39
N LEU A 1113 -0.17 21.72 2.25
CA LEU A 1113 -0.91 20.84 1.33
C LEU A 1113 -1.24 19.49 1.99
N TRP A 1114 -0.31 18.95 2.78
CA TRP A 1114 -0.54 17.73 3.56
C TRP A 1114 -1.52 17.94 4.71
N LEU A 1115 -1.47 19.10 5.38
CA LEU A 1115 -2.41 19.46 6.45
C LEU A 1115 -3.83 19.64 5.90
N MET A 1116 -4.00 20.43 4.83
CA MET A 1116 -5.28 20.59 4.14
C MET A 1116 -5.83 19.23 3.68
N ARG A 1117 -4.98 18.37 3.11
CA ARG A 1117 -5.38 17.01 2.75
C ARG A 1117 -5.86 16.19 3.94
N CYS A 1118 -5.22 16.30 5.11
CA CYS A 1118 -5.67 15.62 6.31
C CYS A 1118 -7.02 16.16 6.80
N ILE A 1119 -7.22 17.47 6.76
CA ILE A 1119 -8.48 18.11 7.15
C ILE A 1119 -9.64 17.61 6.29
N GLU A 1120 -9.44 17.41 4.99
CA GLU A 1120 -10.45 16.81 4.11
C GLU A 1120 -10.92 15.41 4.57
N THR A 1121 -10.06 14.67 5.27
CA THR A 1121 -10.36 13.31 5.78
C THR A 1121 -10.99 13.30 7.16
N LEU A 1122 -10.91 14.40 7.91
CA LEU A 1122 -11.49 14.55 9.24
C LEU A 1122 -13.01 14.76 9.15
N GLU A 1123 -13.68 14.51 10.27
CA GLU A 1123 -15.11 14.76 10.41
C GLU A 1123 -15.40 16.27 10.36
N PRO A 1124 -16.46 16.68 9.64
CA PRO A 1124 -16.90 18.07 9.65
C PRO A 1124 -17.48 18.46 11.02
N ASP A 1125 -17.53 19.75 11.30
CA ASP A 1125 -18.28 20.30 12.43
C ASP A 1125 -19.80 20.25 12.20
N GLU A 1126 -20.57 20.75 13.17
CA GLU A 1126 -22.04 20.80 13.12
C GLU A 1126 -22.57 21.63 11.93
N THR A 1127 -21.77 22.53 11.37
CA THR A 1127 -22.11 23.35 10.19
C THR A 1127 -21.72 22.70 8.87
N GLY A 1128 -21.09 21.51 8.91
CA GLY A 1128 -20.56 20.82 7.74
C GLY A 1128 -19.17 21.31 7.31
N ASN A 1129 -18.57 22.27 8.03
CA ASN A 1129 -17.24 22.79 7.72
C ASN A 1129 -16.16 21.88 8.31
N LYS A 1130 -15.21 21.48 7.46
CA LYS A 1130 -14.05 20.69 7.90
C LYS A 1130 -12.88 21.56 8.35
N ASN A 1131 -12.75 22.75 7.78
CA ASN A 1131 -11.62 23.64 8.03
C ASN A 1131 -11.84 24.49 9.29
N THR A 1132 -11.81 23.82 10.45
CA THR A 1132 -11.97 24.45 11.77
C THR A 1132 -10.63 24.52 12.51
N PRO A 1133 -10.47 25.42 13.50
CA PRO A 1133 -9.25 25.52 14.31
C PRO A 1133 -8.87 24.18 14.97
N ASP A 1134 -9.85 23.39 15.39
CA ASP A 1134 -9.61 22.10 16.03
C ASP A 1134 -9.18 21.01 15.03
N ASN A 1135 -9.78 20.97 13.84
CA ASN A 1135 -9.36 20.03 12.81
C ASN A 1135 -7.96 20.37 12.26
N ARG A 1136 -7.59 21.65 12.17
CA ARG A 1136 -6.21 22.06 11.83
C ARG A 1136 -5.21 21.57 12.85
N LEU A 1137 -5.53 21.74 14.15
CA LEU A 1137 -4.70 21.22 15.22
C LEU A 1137 -4.56 19.70 15.15
N ARG A 1138 -5.68 18.97 15.01
CA ARG A 1138 -5.66 17.50 14.88
C ARG A 1138 -4.81 17.05 13.69
N ALA A 1139 -4.95 17.70 12.54
CA ALA A 1139 -4.15 17.42 11.35
C ALA A 1139 -2.64 17.63 11.61
N ALA A 1140 -2.28 18.73 12.28
CA ALA A 1140 -0.89 19.00 12.65
C ALA A 1140 -0.34 17.95 13.62
N MET A 1141 -1.11 17.56 14.64
CA MET A 1141 -0.73 16.50 15.59
C MET A 1141 -0.54 15.14 14.90
N HIS A 1142 -1.43 14.79 13.97
CA HIS A 1142 -1.30 13.55 13.19
C HIS A 1142 -0.06 13.56 12.30
N LEU A 1143 0.27 14.70 11.68
CA LEU A 1143 1.46 14.83 10.84
C LEU A 1143 2.74 14.72 11.67
N ASP A 1144 2.80 15.38 12.83
CA ASP A 1144 3.94 15.29 13.74
C ASP A 1144 4.15 13.87 14.28
N ALA A 1145 3.06 13.19 14.65
CA ALA A 1145 3.11 11.79 15.09
C ALA A 1145 3.61 10.85 13.97
N PHE A 1146 3.21 11.13 12.73
CA PHE A 1146 3.68 10.41 11.55
C PHE A 1146 5.18 10.66 11.29
N GLU A 1147 5.65 11.91 11.36
CA GLU A 1147 7.06 12.26 11.22
C GLU A 1147 7.93 11.61 12.32
N ALA A 1148 7.45 11.59 13.56
CA ALA A 1148 8.11 10.89 14.67
C ALA A 1148 8.18 9.37 14.41
N THR A 1149 7.11 8.79 13.90
CA THR A 1149 7.05 7.37 13.53
C THR A 1149 8.04 7.04 12.40
N ILE A 1150 8.13 7.89 11.37
CA ILE A 1150 9.11 7.76 10.29
C ILE A 1150 10.55 7.79 10.82
N LYS A 1151 10.88 8.71 11.74
CA LYS A 1151 12.22 8.80 12.36
C LYS A 1151 12.57 7.54 13.13
N ARG A 1152 11.61 6.98 13.87
CA ARG A 1152 11.77 5.72 14.60
C ARG A 1152 11.96 4.53 13.66
N LEU A 1153 11.08 4.38 12.66
CA LEU A 1153 11.15 3.31 11.67
C LEU A 1153 12.48 3.32 10.88
N GLY A 1154 13.03 4.50 10.59
CA GLY A 1154 14.34 4.62 9.93
C GLY A 1154 15.52 4.13 10.78
N LYS A 1155 15.37 4.04 12.11
CA LYS A 1155 16.36 3.44 13.03
C LYS A 1155 16.13 1.94 13.19
N ASP A 1156 14.87 1.54 13.33
CA ASP A 1156 14.49 0.17 13.72
C ASP A 1156 14.44 -0.80 12.53
N SER A 1157 14.05 -0.31 11.35
CA SER A 1157 13.76 -1.15 10.18
C SER A 1157 14.61 -0.74 8.98
N LYS A 1158 15.49 -1.66 8.55
CA LYS A 1158 16.36 -1.46 7.39
C LYS A 1158 15.69 -1.76 6.06
N TYR A 1159 14.38 -2.05 5.98
CA TYR A 1159 13.72 -2.40 4.71
C TYR A 1159 12.46 -1.57 4.44
N CYS A 1160 12.39 -0.38 5.05
CA CYS A 1160 11.32 0.58 4.83
C CYS A 1160 11.43 1.26 3.46
N GLN A 1161 10.32 1.25 2.72
CA GLN A 1161 10.11 2.05 1.52
C GLN A 1161 9.16 3.20 1.86
N TYR A 1162 9.59 4.43 1.58
CA TYR A 1162 8.85 5.65 1.88
C TYR A 1162 8.19 6.14 0.59
N ASN A 1163 6.86 6.04 0.50
CA ASN A 1163 6.07 6.41 -0.67
C ASN A 1163 5.34 7.73 -0.45
N VAL A 1164 5.44 8.62 -1.43
CA VAL A 1164 4.66 9.85 -1.54
C VAL A 1164 3.75 9.72 -2.76
N ASN A 1165 2.44 9.74 -2.52
CA ASN A 1165 1.44 9.50 -3.54
C ASN A 1165 0.59 10.75 -3.78
N TYR A 1166 0.41 11.07 -5.06
CA TYR A 1166 -0.50 12.09 -5.56
C TYR A 1166 -1.60 11.41 -6.38
N SER A 1167 -2.82 11.92 -6.28
CA SER A 1167 -3.96 11.47 -7.08
C SER A 1167 -4.37 12.54 -8.07
N MET A 1168 -4.96 12.12 -9.19
CA MET A 1168 -5.53 13.04 -10.15
C MET A 1168 -6.81 13.69 -9.58
N LYS A 1169 -7.04 14.96 -9.94
CA LYS A 1169 -8.30 15.65 -9.64
C LYS A 1169 -9.41 15.11 -10.53
N GLY A 1170 -10.63 14.97 -9.99
CA GLY A 1170 -11.78 14.43 -10.73
C GLY A 1170 -12.12 15.18 -12.02
N ARG A 1171 -11.89 16.50 -12.06
CA ARG A 1171 -12.07 17.31 -13.28
C ARG A 1171 -11.15 16.88 -14.42
N ALA A 1172 -9.86 16.68 -14.13
CA ALA A 1172 -8.89 16.23 -15.13
C ALA A 1172 -9.23 14.81 -15.62
N GLY A 1173 -9.73 13.94 -14.74
CA GLY A 1173 -10.27 12.64 -15.13
C GLY A 1173 -11.43 12.74 -16.13
N ALA A 1174 -12.38 13.64 -15.88
CA ALA A 1174 -13.49 13.89 -16.81
C ALA A 1174 -13.04 14.40 -18.18
N GLU A 1175 -12.00 15.24 -18.23
CA GLU A 1175 -11.42 15.74 -19.48
C GLU A 1175 -10.72 14.61 -20.26
N ILE A 1176 -9.96 13.75 -19.58
CA ILE A 1176 -9.35 12.56 -20.19
C ILE A 1176 -10.43 11.60 -20.72
N ASP A 1177 -11.52 11.40 -19.97
CA ASP A 1177 -12.65 10.57 -20.44
C ASP A 1177 -13.23 11.09 -21.76
N GLY A 1178 -13.37 12.42 -21.87
CA GLY A 1178 -13.83 13.09 -23.10
C GLY A 1178 -12.91 12.81 -24.29
N TYR A 1179 -11.59 13.02 -24.13
CA TYR A 1179 -10.62 12.72 -25.19
C TYR A 1179 -10.53 11.23 -25.51
N ARG A 1180 -10.70 10.34 -24.54
CA ARG A 1180 -10.79 8.90 -24.80
C ARG A 1180 -12.03 8.54 -25.61
N GLY A 1181 -13.14 9.24 -25.39
CA GLY A 1181 -14.33 9.11 -26.22
C GLY A 1181 -14.07 9.47 -27.68
N ILE A 1182 -13.41 10.61 -27.90
CA ILE A 1182 -12.98 11.07 -29.23
C ILE A 1182 -12.01 10.07 -29.87
N GLN A 1183 -11.02 9.59 -29.11
CA GLN A 1183 -10.04 8.60 -29.55
C GLN A 1183 -10.71 7.28 -29.96
N ALA A 1184 -11.66 6.77 -29.15
CA ALA A 1184 -12.36 5.53 -29.43
C ALA A 1184 -13.16 5.60 -30.74
N LEU A 1185 -13.87 6.71 -30.98
CA LEU A 1185 -14.59 6.93 -32.23
C LEU A 1185 -13.66 7.09 -33.43
N ALA A 1186 -12.55 7.81 -33.27
CA ALA A 1186 -11.54 7.97 -34.33
C ALA A 1186 -10.94 6.61 -34.75
N LEU A 1187 -10.60 5.76 -33.77
CA LEU A 1187 -10.10 4.41 -34.04
C LEU A 1187 -11.14 3.53 -34.74
N GLN A 1188 -12.43 3.63 -34.38
CA GLN A 1188 -13.51 2.91 -35.07
C GLN A 1188 -13.65 3.32 -36.55
N ARG A 1189 -13.34 4.58 -36.88
CA ARG A 1189 -13.33 5.10 -38.26
C ARG A 1189 -12.05 4.79 -39.03
N GLY A 1190 -11.01 4.29 -38.36
CA GLY A 1190 -9.67 4.15 -38.93
C GLY A 1190 -8.90 5.47 -39.05
N ASP A 1191 -9.34 6.54 -38.38
CA ASP A 1191 -8.65 7.83 -38.34
C ASP A 1191 -7.55 7.81 -37.26
N VAL A 1192 -6.39 7.30 -37.65
CA VAL A 1192 -5.23 7.17 -36.77
C VAL A 1192 -4.72 8.53 -36.32
N GLN A 1193 -4.79 9.56 -37.17
CA GLN A 1193 -4.26 10.90 -36.84
C GLN A 1193 -5.09 11.57 -35.74
N ALA A 1194 -6.42 11.52 -35.83
CA ALA A 1194 -7.28 12.05 -34.78
C ALA A 1194 -7.12 11.25 -33.47
N ALA A 1195 -6.96 9.94 -33.55
CA ALA A 1195 -6.70 9.10 -32.38
C ALA A 1195 -5.35 9.43 -31.69
N GLU A 1196 -4.30 9.71 -32.47
CA GLU A 1196 -3.00 10.16 -31.95
C GLU A 1196 -3.07 11.55 -31.32
N LYS A 1197 -3.79 12.50 -31.94
CA LYS A 1197 -4.00 13.85 -31.36
C LYS A 1197 -4.75 13.79 -30.03
N ALA A 1198 -5.81 12.99 -29.95
CA ALA A 1198 -6.54 12.78 -28.70
C ALA A 1198 -5.64 12.14 -27.62
N GLN A 1199 -4.76 11.20 -27.99
CA GLN A 1199 -3.77 10.64 -27.07
C GLN A 1199 -2.75 11.69 -26.59
N GLN A 1200 -2.29 12.57 -27.48
CA GLN A 1200 -1.39 13.67 -27.12
C GLN A 1200 -2.06 14.63 -26.13
N ALA A 1201 -3.33 14.96 -26.32
CA ALA A 1201 -4.09 15.78 -25.37
C ALA A 1201 -4.21 15.11 -23.98
N ILE A 1202 -4.43 13.78 -23.93
CA ILE A 1202 -4.42 13.02 -22.68
C ILE A 1202 -3.05 13.10 -21.99
N ASP A 1203 -1.97 12.92 -22.75
CA ASP A 1203 -0.61 13.01 -22.23
C ASP A 1203 -0.31 14.43 -21.70
N ASP A 1204 -0.74 15.49 -22.39
CA ASP A 1204 -0.57 16.88 -21.95
C ASP A 1204 -1.33 17.20 -20.65
N ILE A 1205 -2.53 16.65 -20.47
CA ILE A 1205 -3.28 16.77 -19.21
C ILE A 1205 -2.49 16.07 -18.08
N LEU A 1206 -2.00 14.85 -18.30
CA LEU A 1206 -1.21 14.12 -17.30
C LEU A 1206 0.10 14.84 -16.92
N LEU A 1207 0.67 15.62 -17.84
CA LEU A 1207 1.89 16.41 -17.64
C LEU A 1207 1.64 17.78 -16.96
N THR A 1208 0.37 18.18 -16.78
CA THR A 1208 0.02 19.45 -16.15
C THR A 1208 0.00 19.31 -14.63
N LYS A 1209 0.82 20.09 -13.90
CA LYS A 1209 1.03 19.93 -12.45
C LYS A 1209 -0.26 20.08 -11.65
N GLU A 1210 -1.10 21.04 -12.01
CA GLU A 1210 -2.27 21.45 -11.26
C GLU A 1210 -3.42 20.42 -11.39
N THR A 1211 -3.29 19.42 -12.26
CA THR A 1211 -4.22 18.28 -12.35
C THR A 1211 -4.04 17.27 -11.22
N TRP A 1212 -2.94 17.36 -10.48
CA TRP A 1212 -2.59 16.45 -9.38
C TRP A 1212 -2.81 17.10 -8.02
N ARG A 1213 -3.14 16.29 -7.02
CA ARG A 1213 -3.26 16.69 -5.61
C ARG A 1213 -2.64 15.65 -4.67
N PRO A 1214 -2.12 16.05 -3.49
CA PRO A 1214 -1.63 15.10 -2.51
C PRO A 1214 -2.72 14.09 -2.12
N LEU A 1215 -2.41 12.79 -2.12
CA LEU A 1215 -3.35 11.76 -1.69
C LEU A 1215 -2.97 11.23 -0.31
N VAL A 1216 -1.77 10.65 -0.20
CA VAL A 1216 -1.33 9.90 0.97
C VAL A 1216 0.20 9.73 1.01
N LEU A 1217 0.72 9.71 2.23
CA LEU A 1217 2.08 9.39 2.61
C LEU A 1217 2.11 7.99 3.23
N ILE A 1218 2.96 7.08 2.75
CA ILE A 1218 2.97 5.68 3.20
C ILE A 1218 4.39 5.21 3.49
N VAL A 1219 4.60 4.57 4.64
CA VAL A 1219 5.82 3.80 4.93
C VAL A 1219 5.48 2.33 4.84
N ARG A 1220 6.16 1.60 3.94
CA ARG A 1220 5.95 0.18 3.70
C ARG A 1220 7.16 -0.60 4.16
N GLU A 1221 6.95 -1.70 4.87
CA GLU A 1221 8.00 -2.70 5.08
C GLU A 1221 7.83 -3.81 4.06
N ARG A 1222 8.95 -4.23 3.49
CA ARG A 1222 8.99 -5.31 2.51
C ARG A 1222 9.94 -6.40 2.96
N ALA A 1223 9.48 -7.64 2.89
CA ALA A 1223 10.29 -8.82 3.13
C ALA A 1223 10.22 -9.73 1.91
N ARG A 1224 11.40 -10.09 1.40
CA ARG A 1224 11.51 -11.02 0.28
C ARG A 1224 12.40 -12.17 0.68
N ASP A 1225 11.90 -13.39 0.50
CA ASP A 1225 12.67 -14.61 0.65
C ASP A 1225 12.68 -15.37 -0.69
N SER A 1226 13.87 -15.61 -1.22
CA SER A 1226 14.04 -16.33 -2.47
C SER A 1226 15.09 -17.42 -2.31
N THR A 1227 14.86 -18.56 -2.93
CA THR A 1227 15.82 -19.65 -2.92
C THR A 1227 15.88 -20.32 -4.28
N VAL A 1228 17.12 -20.61 -4.65
CA VAL A 1228 17.49 -21.25 -5.90
C VAL A 1228 18.26 -22.51 -5.54
N VAL A 1229 17.82 -23.66 -6.06
CA VAL A 1229 18.47 -24.95 -5.85
C VAL A 1229 18.67 -25.62 -7.19
N GLY A 1230 19.91 -25.96 -7.53
CA GLY A 1230 20.22 -26.71 -8.73
C GLY A 1230 21.63 -26.45 -9.26
N TRP A 1231 21.85 -26.84 -10.51
CA TRP A 1231 23.15 -26.88 -11.15
C TRP A 1231 23.36 -25.59 -11.95
N ARG A 1232 24.54 -24.98 -11.85
CA ARG A 1232 24.91 -23.76 -12.59
C ARG A 1232 26.36 -23.85 -13.03
N ASN A 1233 26.58 -24.55 -14.15
CA ASN A 1233 27.87 -24.64 -14.83
C ASN A 1233 27.66 -24.31 -16.33
N LEU A 1234 28.08 -25.18 -17.25
CA LEU A 1234 27.80 -25.02 -18.69
C LEU A 1234 26.30 -25.07 -18.99
N LEU A 1235 25.58 -25.93 -18.26
CA LEU A 1235 24.13 -25.95 -18.23
C LEU A 1235 23.66 -25.38 -16.89
N ARG A 1236 22.72 -24.45 -16.94
CA ARG A 1236 21.98 -23.97 -15.79
C ARG A 1236 20.66 -24.71 -15.71
N TRP A 1237 20.47 -25.41 -14.61
CA TRP A 1237 19.28 -26.18 -14.31
C TRP A 1237 18.93 -25.98 -12.84
N GLN A 1238 18.03 -25.04 -12.57
CA GLN A 1238 17.70 -24.64 -11.20
C GLN A 1238 16.19 -24.63 -10.95
N LYS A 1239 15.79 -24.97 -9.74
CA LYS A 1239 14.45 -24.72 -9.20
C LYS A 1239 14.46 -23.41 -8.43
N LEU A 1240 13.38 -22.66 -8.56
CA LEU A 1240 13.17 -21.35 -7.94
C LEU A 1240 11.94 -21.40 -7.04
N SER A 1241 12.08 -20.86 -5.82
CA SER A 1241 10.98 -20.52 -4.94
C SER A 1241 11.18 -19.08 -4.48
N ASN A 1242 10.14 -18.26 -4.58
CA ASN A 1242 10.17 -16.85 -4.23
C ASN A 1242 8.91 -16.49 -3.45
N VAL A 1243 9.08 -15.79 -2.34
CA VAL A 1243 7.98 -15.27 -1.53
C VAL A 1243 8.26 -13.80 -1.25
N ASP A 1244 7.28 -12.95 -1.50
CA ASP A 1244 7.36 -11.51 -1.26
C ASP A 1244 6.18 -11.10 -0.38
N GLY A 1245 6.50 -10.41 0.71
CA GLY A 1245 5.57 -9.88 1.69
C GLY A 1245 5.73 -8.38 1.81
N GLN A 1246 4.61 -7.67 1.95
CA GLN A 1246 4.58 -6.23 2.16
C GLN A 1246 3.54 -5.89 3.21
N ARG A 1247 3.84 -4.93 4.08
CA ARG A 1247 2.88 -4.32 5.01
C ARG A 1247 3.00 -2.80 5.07
N THR A 1248 1.93 -2.14 5.47
CA THR A 1248 1.95 -0.71 5.84
C THR A 1248 2.40 -0.55 7.28
N ALA A 1249 3.57 0.07 7.49
CA ALA A 1249 4.09 0.36 8.83
C ALA A 1249 3.58 1.71 9.38
N ALA A 1250 3.36 2.71 8.51
CA ALA A 1250 2.77 3.99 8.87
C ALA A 1250 2.07 4.62 7.65
N GLN A 1251 1.06 5.45 7.90
CA GLN A 1251 0.32 6.17 6.87
C GLN A 1251 -0.12 7.55 7.37
N PHE A 1252 -0.15 8.54 6.47
CA PHE A 1252 -0.78 9.85 6.70
C PHE A 1252 -1.53 10.34 5.44
N PRO A 1253 -2.76 10.87 5.53
CA PRO A 1253 -3.60 10.92 6.73
C PRO A 1253 -3.88 9.52 7.29
N PRO A 1254 -4.15 9.41 8.61
CA PRO A 1254 -4.50 8.13 9.21
C PRO A 1254 -5.76 7.55 8.54
N PRO A 1255 -5.84 6.21 8.38
CA PRO A 1255 -6.89 5.52 7.63
C PRO A 1255 -8.30 5.60 8.25
#